data_AF-A0A218X3B3-F1
#
_entry.id   AF-A0A218X3B3-F1
#
_cell.length_a   1.000
_cell.length_b   1.000
_cell.length_c   1.000
_cell.angle_alpha   90.00
_cell.angle_beta   90.00
_cell.angle_gamma   90.00
#
_symmetry.space_group_name_H-M   'P 1'
#
loop_
_entity.id
_entity.type
_entity.pdbx_description
1 polymer ?
#
loop_
_entity_poly.entity_id
_entity_poly.type
_entity_poly.pdbx_seq_one_letter_code
_entity_poly.pdbx_strand_id
1 'polypeptide(L)'
;MSGQASSSPPVVGLSASGALSHVYIKYPPLRCNVPGSRGLFYDDGNKMLLSPTSDQVFSWKIFPFTPAVDPIADTISDGPILSIKFSLDGKLIAIQRSTGEVQFQHRETGETFTQRCKSESENILGFFWTDCPLCDIVFVKTSGLDMFAYNSESKTLHLVETRKLNVSWYAYTHESRLVLLASGMQCKTFTGFQLSSAGIIRLPKFEMAMAKTEANSMPVLAAEDIYIITVYGRIYCLQVDRIAMLLHSYRFYRDAVVQQGSLPIYSSKIAINVVDNVLLVHQVDAKVVILYDIFLDSRAPISAPLPLLLRGLPRSSSIGSRSNGKSGDSSEADCLSEHEATVYGDDWNFLIPDLVYDFSNKLLWKIHLDLEAIAASSSDVSSVLDFLQRRKLEAYKAKHLCLAMARTVILERRPLSMVARVIDVLVSSYAHSLKTGSYFKGARTEKLPASSSLHATSPVAGDYASASRVNITGKTLEHEAGILEGESFRRSTSSGSDSEENGNMGHLRTDSNIGSSKALMGAETHRAGAQSSSLQTENGGTRNNLLTASVSEQQEPQLTSPAISPDEMYSFVFSPVEEEMAGDPSYLVAIIIEFLRSASSEKIKLHPNIYVLMVQLLARNERFAELGLFIINKVVEPSRDVALQLLESGRQNYQTRKLGLDMLRQLNLHHDYVISLVQEGYYLEALRYTRKHKVVTARPSLFLEATLASKDPQHLAAVLRFFSDFMPGFSHTSDYKSYYHIFTEMSTAPA
;
A
#
# COMPACT_ATOMS: atom_id res chain seq x y z
N MET A 1 -9.30 -11.83 -47.98
CA MET A 1 -8.41 -10.66 -47.76
C MET A 1 -8.41 -10.36 -46.28
N SER A 2 -7.27 -10.47 -45.61
CA SER A 2 -7.14 -10.45 -44.16
C SER A 2 -6.68 -9.07 -43.65
N GLY A 3 -7.53 -8.39 -42.90
CA GLY A 3 -7.14 -7.18 -42.14
C GLY A 3 -6.51 -7.56 -40.80
N GLN A 4 -5.45 -6.84 -40.41
CA GLN A 4 -4.76 -7.03 -39.14
C GLN A 4 -5.56 -6.45 -37.97
N ALA A 5 -5.56 -7.13 -36.83
CA ALA A 5 -5.98 -6.58 -35.54
C ALA A 5 -4.73 -6.20 -34.71
N SER A 6 -4.78 -5.04 -34.06
CA SER A 6 -3.63 -4.44 -33.36
C SER A 6 -3.60 -4.74 -31.86
N SER A 7 -2.39 -5.03 -31.36
CA SER A 7 -1.93 -4.84 -29.98
C SER A 7 -2.82 -5.34 -28.82
N SER A 8 -2.52 -6.54 -28.34
CA SER A 8 -2.84 -6.95 -26.96
C SER A 8 -1.86 -6.31 -25.95
N PRO A 9 -2.27 -6.07 -24.68
CA PRO A 9 -1.36 -5.58 -23.64
C PRO A 9 -0.30 -6.63 -23.26
N PRO A 10 0.81 -6.23 -22.62
CA PRO A 10 1.90 -7.15 -22.29
C PRO A 10 1.49 -8.16 -21.21
N VAL A 11 1.40 -9.42 -21.58
CA VAL A 11 1.33 -10.54 -20.63
C VAL A 11 2.65 -10.55 -19.85
N VAL A 12 2.59 -10.19 -18.56
CA VAL A 12 3.74 -10.25 -17.66
C VAL A 12 4.23 -11.69 -17.59
N GLY A 13 5.43 -11.93 -18.10
CA GLY A 13 5.99 -13.27 -18.24
C GLY A 13 6.23 -13.94 -16.90
N LEU A 14 5.38 -14.91 -16.55
CA LEU A 14 5.59 -15.84 -15.45
C LEU A 14 6.96 -16.53 -15.59
N SER A 15 7.94 -16.02 -14.85
CA SER A 15 9.32 -16.48 -14.94
C SER A 15 9.49 -17.79 -14.18
N ALA A 16 9.56 -18.90 -14.92
CA ALA A 16 9.51 -20.25 -14.38
C ALA A 16 10.70 -20.60 -13.46
N SER A 17 10.44 -20.68 -12.15
CA SER A 17 11.21 -21.44 -11.14
C SER A 17 10.38 -21.54 -9.84
N GLY A 18 9.20 -22.17 -9.93
CA GLY A 18 8.05 -21.96 -9.05
C GLY A 18 8.11 -22.49 -7.61
N ALA A 19 9.15 -22.18 -6.84
CA ALA A 19 9.04 -22.19 -5.37
C ALA A 19 8.34 -20.89 -4.94
N LEU A 20 7.00 -20.93 -4.82
CA LEU A 20 6.24 -19.82 -4.24
C LEU A 20 6.64 -19.66 -2.77
N SER A 21 6.99 -18.43 -2.38
CA SER A 21 7.15 -18.04 -0.98
C SER A 21 6.74 -16.60 -0.80
N HIS A 22 6.14 -16.33 0.36
CA HIS A 22 5.65 -15.02 0.79
C HIS A 22 6.77 -14.05 1.19
N VAL A 23 7.97 -14.58 1.48
CA VAL A 23 9.11 -13.82 2.00
C VAL A 23 10.37 -14.24 1.26
N TYR A 24 11.18 -13.26 0.84
CA TYR A 24 12.43 -13.55 0.15
C TYR A 24 13.58 -12.61 0.53
N ILE A 25 14.79 -13.10 0.32
CA ILE A 25 16.03 -12.32 0.25
C ILE A 25 16.51 -12.31 -1.21
N LYS A 26 17.13 -11.20 -1.65
CA LYS A 26 17.54 -11.00 -3.04
C LYS A 26 19.06 -10.94 -3.18
N TYR A 27 19.59 -11.70 -4.14
CA TYR A 27 20.98 -11.64 -4.59
C TYR A 27 21.21 -10.43 -5.53
N PRO A 28 22.40 -9.78 -5.51
CA PRO A 28 23.53 -10.04 -4.61
C PRO A 28 23.28 -9.54 -3.18
N PRO A 29 23.84 -10.24 -2.16
CA PRO A 29 23.96 -9.70 -0.79
C PRO A 29 25.00 -8.57 -0.74
N LEU A 30 24.94 -7.75 0.31
CA LEU A 30 26.06 -6.87 0.66
C LEU A 30 27.17 -7.71 1.31
N ARG A 31 28.33 -7.79 0.65
CA ARG A 31 29.50 -8.54 1.13
C ARG A 31 30.28 -7.70 2.13
N CYS A 32 30.27 -8.10 3.40
CA CYS A 32 30.88 -7.36 4.51
C CYS A 32 32.19 -8.05 4.97
N ASN A 33 33.02 -8.48 4.02
CA ASN A 33 34.26 -9.21 4.30
C ASN A 33 35.44 -8.23 4.43
N VAL A 34 35.96 -8.09 5.65
CA VAL A 34 37.15 -7.28 5.96
C VAL A 34 38.21 -8.18 6.61
N PRO A 35 39.40 -8.33 6.00
CA PRO A 35 40.51 -9.08 6.62
C PRO A 35 40.87 -8.51 8.00
N GLY A 36 41.02 -9.39 9.00
CA GLY A 36 41.39 -8.97 10.36
C GLY A 36 40.27 -8.28 11.16
N SER A 37 39.01 -8.34 10.70
CA SER A 37 37.87 -7.81 11.46
C SER A 37 37.76 -8.44 12.86
N ARG A 38 37.69 -7.61 13.90
CA ARG A 38 37.51 -7.99 15.32
C ARG A 38 36.04 -8.20 15.71
N GLY A 39 35.12 -8.21 14.74
CA GLY A 39 33.70 -8.40 14.95
C GLY A 39 32.85 -7.58 13.98
N LEU A 40 31.57 -7.48 14.31
CA LEU A 40 30.58 -6.71 13.56
C LEU A 40 29.58 -6.09 14.52
N PHE A 41 29.28 -4.81 14.33
CA PHE A 41 28.40 -4.04 15.21
C PHE A 41 27.34 -3.33 14.38
N TYR A 42 26.08 -3.41 14.82
CA TYR A 42 24.98 -2.72 14.18
C TYR A 42 24.72 -1.38 14.87
N ASP A 43 24.89 -0.29 14.12
CA ASP A 43 24.49 1.04 14.53
C ASP A 43 23.09 1.34 13.99
N ASP A 44 22.08 0.88 14.73
CA ASP A 44 20.66 1.16 14.51
C ASP A 44 20.33 2.68 14.52
N GLY A 45 21.19 3.49 15.15
CA GLY A 45 21.07 4.95 15.18
C GLY A 45 21.22 5.55 13.79
N ASN A 46 22.38 5.30 13.20
CA ASN A 46 22.75 5.83 11.88
C ASN A 46 22.33 4.92 10.71
N LYS A 47 21.73 3.75 11.00
CA LYS A 47 21.49 2.66 10.04
C LYS A 47 22.78 2.33 9.29
N MET A 48 23.79 1.93 10.05
CA MET A 48 25.10 1.50 9.55
C MET A 48 25.52 0.16 10.14
N LEU A 49 26.28 -0.61 9.36
CA LEU A 49 26.98 -1.81 9.79
C LEU A 49 28.46 -1.48 9.93
N LEU A 50 29.09 -1.87 11.05
CA LEU A 50 30.46 -1.50 11.39
C LEU A 50 31.31 -2.75 11.59
N SER A 51 32.45 -2.84 10.91
CA SER A 51 33.46 -3.89 11.13
C SER A 51 34.82 -3.28 11.46
N PRO A 52 35.21 -3.24 12.74
CA PRO A 52 36.50 -2.70 13.15
C PRO A 52 37.63 -3.74 13.03
N THR A 53 38.83 -3.26 12.70
CA THR A 53 40.11 -3.99 12.73
C THR A 53 40.92 -3.56 13.96
N SER A 54 42.25 -3.60 13.89
CA SER A 54 43.18 -3.01 14.87
C SER A 54 43.12 -1.48 14.92
N ASP A 55 43.01 -0.85 13.76
CA ASP A 55 43.40 0.55 13.53
C ASP A 55 42.39 1.29 12.64
N GLN A 56 41.40 0.58 12.10
CA GLN A 56 40.35 1.13 11.23
C GLN A 56 38.98 0.57 11.60
N VAL A 57 37.92 1.30 11.25
CA VAL A 57 36.54 0.79 11.20
C VAL A 57 35.99 0.97 9.81
N PHE A 58 35.55 -0.14 9.21
CA PHE A 58 34.87 -0.16 7.93
C PHE A 58 33.37 -0.04 8.18
N SER A 59 32.72 0.92 7.54
CA SER A 59 31.32 1.23 7.73
C SER A 59 30.54 1.13 6.41
N TRP A 60 29.41 0.42 6.43
CA TRP A 60 28.46 0.35 5.31
C TRP A 60 27.14 0.97 5.72
N LYS A 61 26.62 1.88 4.90
CA LYS A 61 25.29 2.44 5.07
C LYS A 61 24.25 1.46 4.53
N ILE A 62 23.33 1.01 5.37
CA ILE A 62 22.31 -0.01 5.02
C ILE A 62 20.99 0.59 4.55
N PHE A 63 20.85 1.92 4.58
CA PHE A 63 19.64 2.64 4.14
C PHE A 63 20.00 3.88 3.28
N PRO A 64 19.60 3.95 1.99
CA PRO A 64 18.96 2.88 1.23
C PRO A 64 19.86 1.64 1.13
N PHE A 65 19.24 0.46 1.03
CA PHE A 65 19.99 -0.80 0.95
C PHE A 65 20.50 -1.01 -0.48
N THR A 66 21.83 -1.03 -0.64
CA THR A 66 22.48 -1.20 -1.94
C THR A 66 23.61 -2.22 -1.79
N PRO A 67 23.53 -3.41 -2.43
CA PRO A 67 24.52 -4.49 -2.25
C PRO A 67 25.95 -4.17 -2.72
N ALA A 68 26.11 -3.22 -3.63
CA ALA A 68 27.38 -2.86 -4.27
C ALA A 68 27.94 -1.54 -3.73
N VAL A 69 27.85 -1.32 -2.41
CA VAL A 69 28.40 -0.13 -1.73
C VAL A 69 29.74 -0.48 -1.12
N ASP A 70 30.78 0.26 -1.52
CA ASP A 70 32.09 0.20 -0.90
C ASP A 70 32.05 0.72 0.56
N PRO A 71 32.79 0.11 1.49
CA PRO A 71 32.86 0.59 2.86
C PRO A 71 33.58 1.94 2.95
N ILE A 72 33.12 2.80 3.85
CA ILE A 72 33.89 3.97 4.29
C ILE A 72 34.78 3.53 5.45
N ALA A 73 36.09 3.66 5.29
CA ALA A 73 37.08 3.36 6.32
C ALA A 73 37.43 4.63 7.12
N ASP A 74 37.28 4.57 8.44
CA ASP A 74 37.71 5.60 9.37
C ASP A 74 38.80 5.05 10.28
N THR A 75 39.82 5.84 10.63
CA THR A 75 40.87 5.39 11.56
C THR A 75 40.35 5.34 12.99
N ILE A 76 40.77 4.33 13.76
CA ILE A 76 40.47 4.19 15.19
C ILE A 76 41.75 3.88 15.97
N SER A 77 41.83 4.25 17.25
CA SER A 77 42.95 3.80 18.08
C SER A 77 42.87 2.28 18.34
N ASP A 78 44.02 1.63 18.52
CA ASP A 78 44.05 0.22 18.90
C ASP A 78 43.52 -0.02 20.32
N GLY A 79 43.14 -1.27 20.58
CA GLY A 79 42.54 -1.74 21.82
C GLY A 79 41.33 -2.65 21.62
N PRO A 80 40.84 -3.29 22.69
CA PRO A 80 39.60 -4.06 22.67
C PRO A 80 38.39 -3.21 22.26
N ILE A 81 37.35 -3.84 21.73
CA ILE A 81 36.10 -3.21 21.30
C ILE A 81 34.94 -4.10 21.74
N LEU A 82 34.19 -3.66 22.75
CA LEU A 82 32.97 -4.33 23.22
C LEU A 82 31.73 -3.79 22.51
N SER A 83 31.76 -2.53 22.10
CA SER A 83 30.71 -1.87 21.32
C SER A 83 31.28 -0.64 20.61
N ILE A 84 30.76 -0.32 19.43
CA ILE A 84 31.14 0.87 18.65
C ILE A 84 29.90 1.44 17.96
N LYS A 85 29.70 2.76 18.04
CA LYS A 85 28.60 3.50 17.39
C LYS A 85 29.04 4.93 17.05
N PHE A 86 28.52 5.48 15.95
CA PHE A 86 28.75 6.88 15.58
C PHE A 86 27.72 7.78 16.25
N SER A 87 28.07 9.05 16.52
CA SER A 87 27.07 10.07 16.86
C SER A 87 26.06 10.25 15.71
N LEU A 88 24.87 10.76 16.01
CA LEU A 88 23.80 10.93 15.00
C LEU A 88 24.14 11.97 13.92
N ASP A 89 25.16 12.81 14.15
CA ASP A 89 25.73 13.74 13.17
C ASP A 89 26.99 13.19 12.47
N GLY A 90 27.43 11.97 12.82
CA GLY A 90 28.57 11.28 12.22
C GLY A 90 29.96 11.85 12.57
N LYS A 91 30.08 12.79 13.50
CA LYS A 91 31.35 13.46 13.86
C LYS A 91 32.17 12.74 14.94
N LEU A 92 31.51 11.98 15.82
CA LEU A 92 32.16 11.26 16.91
C LEU A 92 32.01 9.75 16.72
N ILE A 93 33.09 9.01 16.94
CA ILE A 93 33.10 7.56 17.06
C ILE A 93 33.20 7.23 18.55
N ALA A 94 32.16 6.63 19.12
CA ALA A 94 32.17 6.14 20.49
C ALA A 94 32.51 4.65 20.50
N ILE A 95 33.49 4.26 21.32
CA ILE A 95 34.05 2.90 21.40
C ILE A 95 34.12 2.48 22.87
N GLN A 96 33.32 1.49 23.25
CA GLN A 96 33.42 0.88 24.58
C GLN A 96 34.64 -0.05 24.62
N ARG A 97 35.69 0.37 25.35
CA ARG A 97 36.95 -0.37 25.46
C ARG A 97 36.92 -1.43 26.57
N SER A 98 36.23 -1.13 27.66
CA SER A 98 36.08 -2.04 28.81
C SER A 98 34.68 -1.93 29.41
N THR A 99 34.38 -2.73 30.43
CA THR A 99 33.12 -2.56 31.18
C THR A 99 33.09 -1.27 32.01
N GLY A 100 34.22 -0.56 32.17
CA GLY A 100 34.30 0.67 32.97
C GLY A 100 34.47 1.97 32.15
N GLU A 101 34.76 1.90 30.84
CA GLU A 101 35.05 3.11 30.06
C GLU A 101 34.63 3.06 28.59
N VAL A 102 34.24 4.24 28.08
CA VAL A 102 33.94 4.51 26.68
C VAL A 102 34.89 5.61 26.20
N GLN A 103 35.66 5.30 25.16
CA GLN A 103 36.50 6.26 24.45
C GLN A 103 35.68 6.92 23.34
N PHE A 104 35.92 8.20 23.09
CA PHE A 104 35.36 8.98 22.01
C PHE A 104 36.50 9.46 21.13
N GLN A 105 36.31 9.39 19.82
CA GLN A 105 37.25 9.89 18.83
C GLN A 105 36.53 10.86 17.89
N HIS A 106 37.11 12.04 17.68
CA HIS A 106 36.60 12.99 16.69
C HIS A 106 37.08 12.60 15.30
N ARG A 107 36.13 12.42 14.38
CA ARG A 107 36.38 11.82 13.06
C ARG A 107 37.31 12.66 12.18
N GLU A 108 37.17 13.99 12.22
CA GLU A 108 37.94 14.90 11.36
C GLU A 108 39.36 15.17 11.88
N THR A 109 39.56 15.12 13.20
CA THR A 109 40.84 15.52 13.83
C THR A 109 41.63 14.36 14.43
N GLY A 110 41.02 13.18 14.59
CA GLY A 110 41.62 12.02 15.24
C GLY A 110 41.82 12.16 16.75
N GLU A 111 41.47 13.31 17.35
CA GLU A 111 41.59 13.54 18.79
C GLU A 111 40.68 12.58 19.57
N THR A 112 41.17 12.10 20.72
CA THR A 112 40.41 11.19 21.59
C THR A 112 40.26 11.72 23.01
N PHE A 113 39.13 11.40 23.64
CA PHE A 113 38.89 11.59 25.07
C PHE A 113 38.13 10.38 25.63
N THR A 114 38.21 10.13 26.93
CA THR A 114 37.63 8.92 27.55
C THR A 114 36.70 9.28 28.71
N GLN A 115 35.49 8.72 28.70
CA GLN A 115 34.57 8.77 29.83
C GLN A 115 34.63 7.45 30.60
N ARG A 116 35.06 7.52 31.86
CA ARG A 116 35.09 6.37 32.79
C ARG A 116 33.96 6.45 33.81
N CYS A 117 33.49 5.30 34.28
CA CYS A 117 32.63 5.20 35.46
C CYS A 117 33.32 5.77 36.71
N LYS A 118 32.54 6.40 37.61
CA LYS A 118 33.07 7.02 38.84
C LYS A 118 33.39 6.00 39.94
N SER A 119 32.85 4.79 39.85
CA SER A 119 33.04 3.71 40.81
C SER A 119 33.45 2.44 40.08
N GLU A 120 34.46 1.74 40.62
CA GLU A 120 34.98 0.49 40.04
C GLU A 120 33.98 -0.68 40.09
N SER A 121 32.91 -0.55 40.89
CA SER A 121 31.83 -1.54 40.97
C SER A 121 30.70 -1.31 39.96
N GLU A 122 30.70 -0.20 39.22
CA GLU A 122 29.70 0.11 38.20
C GLU A 122 30.17 -0.35 36.81
N ASN A 123 29.50 -1.35 36.25
CA ASN A 123 29.74 -1.82 34.88
C ASN A 123 28.77 -1.18 33.89
N ILE A 124 29.32 -0.66 32.79
CA ILE A 124 28.63 -0.21 31.58
C ILE A 124 28.18 -1.45 30.80
N LEU A 125 26.87 -1.67 30.76
CA LEU A 125 26.22 -2.70 29.95
C LEU A 125 26.20 -2.30 28.47
N GLY A 126 26.19 -1.00 28.19
CA GLY A 126 26.37 -0.43 26.85
C GLY A 126 25.92 1.03 26.80
N PHE A 127 25.82 1.58 25.60
CA PHE A 127 25.46 2.98 25.39
C PHE A 127 24.70 3.19 24.07
N PHE A 128 23.99 4.30 23.97
CA PHE A 128 23.33 4.73 22.73
C PHE A 128 23.25 6.25 22.60
N TRP A 129 23.29 6.72 21.37
CA TRP A 129 23.02 8.12 21.02
C TRP A 129 21.51 8.35 20.87
N THR A 130 21.07 9.58 21.16
CA THR A 130 19.66 10.00 21.12
C THR A 130 19.55 11.40 20.51
N ASP A 131 18.38 11.71 19.95
CA ASP A 131 17.98 13.01 19.41
C ASP A 131 17.16 13.83 20.43
N CYS A 132 17.32 13.51 21.72
CA CYS A 132 16.65 14.19 22.81
C CYS A 132 17.34 15.53 23.12
N PRO A 133 16.62 16.67 23.25
CA PRO A 133 17.25 17.97 23.52
C PRO A 133 17.87 18.10 24.92
N LEU A 134 17.78 17.06 25.77
CA LEU A 134 18.31 17.06 27.14
C LEU A 134 19.68 16.37 27.25
N CYS A 135 20.04 15.50 26.32
CA CYS A 135 21.28 14.73 26.32
C CYS A 135 21.56 14.15 24.94
N ASP A 136 22.83 14.05 24.55
CA ASP A 136 23.23 13.49 23.26
C ASP A 136 23.46 11.97 23.35
N ILE A 137 23.94 11.50 24.50
CA ILE A 137 24.32 10.10 24.73
C ILE A 137 23.89 9.61 26.11
N VAL A 138 23.47 8.35 26.17
CA VAL A 138 23.08 7.66 27.40
C VAL A 138 23.95 6.43 27.62
N PHE A 139 24.51 6.30 28.81
CA PHE A 139 25.20 5.10 29.28
C PHE A 139 24.23 4.27 30.12
N VAL A 140 24.11 2.99 29.79
CA VAL A 140 23.36 2.01 30.57
C VAL A 140 24.35 1.27 31.45
N LYS A 141 24.18 1.38 32.77
CA LYS A 141 25.02 0.75 33.79
C LYS A 141 24.21 -0.24 34.61
N THR A 142 24.88 -1.15 35.30
CA THR A 142 24.26 -2.01 36.33
C THR A 142 23.54 -1.22 37.44
N SER A 143 23.98 0.02 37.70
CA SER A 143 23.39 0.96 38.67
C SER A 143 22.38 1.97 38.10
N GLY A 144 22.06 1.88 36.80
CA GLY A 144 20.98 2.67 36.18
C GLY A 144 21.41 3.35 34.87
N LEU A 145 20.89 4.56 34.63
CA LEU A 145 21.26 5.38 33.46
C LEU A 145 22.06 6.61 33.88
N ASP A 146 23.14 6.91 33.15
CA ASP A 146 23.77 8.23 33.13
C ASP A 146 23.52 8.89 31.77
N MET A 147 23.06 10.13 31.77
CA MET A 147 22.73 10.91 30.58
C MET A 147 23.71 12.07 30.45
N PHE A 148 24.38 12.17 29.30
CA PHE A 148 25.42 13.18 29.07
C PHE A 148 25.10 14.08 27.87
N ALA A 149 25.49 15.34 27.97
CA ALA A 149 25.57 16.28 26.86
C ALA A 149 27.03 16.46 26.43
N TYR A 150 27.28 16.55 25.13
CA TYR A 150 28.60 16.77 24.56
C TYR A 150 28.88 18.27 24.41
N ASN A 151 29.94 18.75 25.04
CA ASN A 151 30.41 20.12 24.86
C ASN A 151 31.53 20.14 23.81
N SER A 152 31.23 20.76 22.66
CA SER A 152 32.17 20.86 21.54
C SER A 152 33.35 21.82 21.79
N GLU A 153 33.24 22.76 22.74
CA GLU A 153 34.32 23.70 23.07
C GLU A 153 35.38 23.03 23.95
N SER A 154 34.94 22.35 25.01
CA SER A 154 35.83 21.62 25.92
C SER A 154 36.20 20.22 25.45
N LYS A 155 35.50 19.69 24.43
CA LYS A 155 35.61 18.30 23.93
C LYS A 155 35.40 17.27 25.04
N THR A 156 34.43 17.52 25.93
CA THR A 156 34.09 16.65 27.07
C THR A 156 32.59 16.37 27.16
N LEU A 157 32.25 15.23 27.78
CA LEU A 157 30.89 14.94 28.20
C LEU A 157 30.58 15.57 29.56
N HIS A 158 29.46 16.28 29.66
CA HIS A 158 28.91 16.78 30.91
C HIS A 158 27.73 15.90 31.33
N LEU A 159 27.77 15.38 32.55
CA LEU A 159 26.68 14.60 33.13
C LEU A 159 25.48 15.52 33.41
N VAL A 160 24.37 15.30 32.71
CA VAL A 160 23.12 16.05 32.86
C VAL A 160 22.25 15.43 33.95
N GLU A 161 22.03 14.11 33.89
CA GLU A 161 21.16 13.40 34.82
C GLU A 161 21.61 11.96 35.06
N THR A 162 21.45 11.47 36.30
CA THR A 162 21.61 10.05 36.66
C THR A 162 20.28 9.50 37.18
N ARG A 163 19.79 8.40 36.58
CA ARG A 163 18.60 7.66 37.03
C ARG A 163 19.04 6.34 37.68
N LYS A 164 19.16 6.31 39.00
CA LYS A 164 19.62 5.13 39.77
C LYS A 164 18.56 4.01 39.77
N LEU A 165 18.92 2.84 39.25
CA LEU A 165 18.08 1.63 39.12
C LEU A 165 18.98 0.39 39.15
N ASN A 166 18.52 -0.75 39.65
CA ASN A 166 19.25 -2.01 39.44
C ASN A 166 18.90 -2.56 38.06
N VAL A 167 19.91 -2.78 37.20
CA VAL A 167 19.75 -3.24 35.81
C VAL A 167 20.55 -4.52 35.59
N SER A 168 19.86 -5.60 35.23
CA SER A 168 20.48 -6.89 34.87
C SER A 168 20.96 -6.89 33.42
N TRP A 169 20.12 -6.39 32.52
CA TRP A 169 20.39 -6.21 31.08
C TRP A 169 19.41 -5.17 30.51
N TYR A 170 19.63 -4.72 29.27
CA TYR A 170 18.75 -3.76 28.59
C TYR A 170 18.48 -4.14 27.14
N ALA A 171 17.39 -3.61 26.59
CA ALA A 171 17.10 -3.61 25.16
C ALA A 171 16.81 -2.17 24.71
N TYR A 172 17.34 -1.76 23.56
CA TYR A 172 17.10 -0.45 22.96
C TYR A 172 16.97 -0.59 21.44
N THR A 173 15.99 0.08 20.85
CA THR A 173 15.97 0.34 19.40
C THR A 173 15.83 1.84 19.17
N HIS A 174 16.65 2.36 18.27
CA HIS A 174 16.58 3.77 17.89
C HIS A 174 15.24 4.07 17.23
N GLU A 175 14.70 3.16 16.42
CA GLU A 175 13.39 3.32 15.75
C GLU A 175 12.24 3.65 16.72
N SER A 176 12.19 2.98 17.88
CA SER A 176 11.18 3.25 18.93
C SER A 176 11.55 4.41 19.86
N ARG A 177 12.83 4.82 19.83
CA ARG A 177 13.48 5.73 20.79
C ARG A 177 13.36 5.25 22.26
N LEU A 178 13.15 3.95 22.46
CA LEU A 178 12.84 3.37 23.77
C LEU A 178 13.97 2.46 24.26
N VAL A 179 14.42 2.70 25.50
CA VAL A 179 15.20 1.73 26.27
C VAL A 179 14.31 1.02 27.29
N LEU A 180 14.40 -0.30 27.35
CA LEU A 180 13.83 -1.15 28.39
C LEU A 180 14.95 -1.68 29.28
N LEU A 181 14.79 -1.53 30.60
CA LEU A 181 15.73 -2.01 31.61
C LEU A 181 15.11 -3.18 32.37
N ALA A 182 15.71 -4.36 32.24
CA ALA A 182 15.31 -5.56 32.97
C ALA A 182 15.92 -5.56 34.38
N SER A 183 15.14 -5.99 35.37
CA SER A 183 15.53 -5.94 36.78
C SER A 183 14.97 -7.11 37.59
N GLY A 184 15.58 -7.37 38.75
CA GLY A 184 15.22 -8.46 39.65
C GLY A 184 15.85 -9.81 39.25
N MET A 185 15.81 -10.78 40.16
CA MET A 185 16.50 -12.08 40.00
C MET A 185 16.06 -12.90 38.79
N GLN A 186 14.82 -12.70 38.32
CA GLN A 186 14.25 -13.38 37.15
C GLN A 186 14.22 -12.50 35.89
N CYS A 187 14.73 -11.26 35.97
CA CYS A 187 14.75 -10.27 34.88
C CYS A 187 13.38 -9.90 34.25
N LYS A 188 12.26 -10.40 34.81
CA LYS A 188 10.89 -10.19 34.32
C LYS A 188 10.29 -8.80 34.61
N THR A 189 10.96 -7.98 35.43
CA THR A 189 10.44 -6.68 35.89
C THR A 189 11.11 -5.55 35.14
N PHE A 190 10.33 -4.77 34.39
CA PHE A 190 10.84 -3.76 33.45
C PHE A 190 10.58 -2.33 33.90
N THR A 191 11.55 -1.45 33.66
CA THR A 191 11.37 0.01 33.65
C THR A 191 11.79 0.55 32.29
N GLY A 192 10.90 1.27 31.61
CA GLY A 192 11.18 1.85 30.29
C GLY A 192 11.39 3.36 30.32
N PHE A 193 12.25 3.86 29.44
CA PHE A 193 12.41 5.30 29.17
C PHE A 193 12.42 5.53 27.65
N GLN A 194 11.53 6.41 27.17
CA GLN A 194 11.52 6.86 25.79
C GLN A 194 12.21 8.23 25.72
N LEU A 195 13.27 8.34 24.90
CA LEU A 195 14.09 9.54 24.75
C LEU A 195 13.91 10.10 23.34
N SER A 196 12.98 11.03 23.22
CA SER A 196 12.58 11.62 21.94
C SER A 196 12.94 13.10 21.87
N SER A 197 12.80 13.70 20.69
CA SER A 197 12.88 15.15 20.50
C SER A 197 11.88 15.96 21.35
N ALA A 198 10.79 15.34 21.82
CA ALA A 198 9.84 15.95 22.76
C ALA A 198 10.28 15.85 24.24
N GLY A 199 11.45 15.29 24.51
CA GLY A 199 11.98 15.02 25.86
C GLY A 199 11.90 13.55 26.27
N ILE A 200 12.10 13.32 27.57
CA ILE A 200 12.20 11.99 28.18
C ILE A 200 10.88 11.63 28.86
N ILE A 201 10.32 10.47 28.49
CA ILE A 201 9.11 9.90 29.09
C ILE A 201 9.48 8.60 29.80
N ARG A 202 9.23 8.51 31.10
CA ARG A 202 9.34 7.27 31.86
C ARG A 202 8.04 6.48 31.73
N LEU A 203 8.12 5.24 31.24
CA LEU A 203 6.98 4.33 31.21
C LEU A 203 6.65 3.80 32.62
N PRO A 204 5.38 3.42 32.89
CA PRO A 204 5.04 2.68 34.10
C PRO A 204 5.92 1.44 34.26
N LYS A 205 6.32 1.15 35.50
CA LYS A 205 7.00 -0.10 35.82
C LYS A 205 6.00 -1.25 35.63
N PHE A 206 6.39 -2.27 34.87
CA PHE A 206 5.55 -3.44 34.60
C PHE A 206 6.33 -4.75 34.80
N GLU A 207 5.60 -5.86 34.84
CA GLU A 207 6.17 -7.20 34.96
C GLU A 207 5.59 -8.07 33.85
N MET A 208 6.45 -8.86 33.20
CA MET A 208 6.04 -9.81 32.17
C MET A 208 5.64 -11.13 32.80
N ALA A 209 4.53 -11.70 32.33
CA ALA A 209 4.10 -13.03 32.74
C ALA A 209 4.96 -14.09 32.04
N MET A 210 5.40 -15.11 32.77
CA MET A 210 6.07 -16.30 32.26
C MET A 210 5.29 -17.52 32.73
N ALA A 211 5.13 -18.53 31.89
CA ALA A 211 4.66 -19.84 32.30
C ALA A 211 5.62 -20.47 33.32
N LYS A 212 5.05 -21.23 34.26
CA LYS A 212 5.82 -21.95 35.29
C LYS A 212 6.23 -23.31 34.73
N THR A 213 7.48 -23.70 34.94
CA THR A 213 7.90 -25.09 34.74
C THR A 213 7.35 -25.98 35.85
N GLU A 214 7.13 -27.26 35.55
CA GLU A 214 6.69 -28.26 36.55
C GLU A 214 7.79 -28.55 37.59
N ALA A 215 9.06 -28.39 37.23
CA ALA A 215 10.16 -28.30 38.17
C ALA A 215 10.19 -26.91 38.83
N ASN A 216 10.51 -26.86 40.13
CA ASN A 216 10.57 -25.63 40.96
C ASN A 216 11.65 -24.60 40.55
N SER A 217 12.28 -24.74 39.38
CA SER A 217 13.09 -23.70 38.75
C SER A 217 12.20 -22.54 38.29
N MET A 218 12.43 -21.33 38.77
CA MET A 218 11.81 -20.15 38.16
C MET A 218 12.64 -19.70 36.96
N PRO A 219 12.09 -19.64 35.73
CA PRO A 219 12.86 -19.23 34.56
C PRO A 219 13.34 -17.78 34.69
N VAL A 220 14.55 -17.51 34.20
CA VAL A 220 15.13 -16.16 34.09
C VAL A 220 14.94 -15.69 32.65
N LEU A 221 14.32 -14.53 32.47
CA LEU A 221 14.08 -13.95 31.15
C LEU A 221 15.39 -13.40 30.56
N ALA A 222 15.80 -13.90 29.39
CA ALA A 222 16.99 -13.45 28.69
C ALA A 222 16.72 -12.23 27.82
N ALA A 223 17.77 -11.46 27.49
CA ALA A 223 17.66 -10.31 26.60
C ALA A 223 17.28 -10.69 25.16
N GLU A 224 17.66 -11.89 24.72
CA GLU A 224 17.35 -12.44 23.39
C GLU A 224 15.86 -12.82 23.21
N ASP A 225 15.13 -13.03 24.31
CA ASP A 225 13.69 -13.36 24.28
C ASP A 225 12.81 -12.10 24.14
N ILE A 226 13.39 -10.90 24.10
CA ILE A 226 12.68 -9.61 24.04
C ILE A 226 13.00 -8.82 22.76
N TYR A 227 11.94 -8.42 22.06
CA TYR A 227 12.06 -7.60 20.84
C TYR A 227 11.20 -6.33 20.94
N ILE A 228 11.81 -5.16 20.73
CA ILE A 228 11.09 -3.88 20.64
C ILE A 228 10.86 -3.55 19.17
N ILE A 229 9.61 -3.49 18.73
CA ILE A 229 9.23 -3.23 17.34
C ILE A 229 8.24 -2.07 17.21
N THR A 230 8.26 -1.40 16.07
CA THR A 230 7.27 -0.38 15.69
C THR A 230 6.42 -0.90 14.55
N VAL A 231 5.09 -0.97 14.75
CA VAL A 231 4.14 -1.49 13.75
C VAL A 231 2.93 -0.54 13.69
N TYR A 232 2.60 -0.05 12.49
CA TYR A 232 1.57 0.96 12.26
C TYR A 232 1.72 2.23 13.13
N GLY A 233 2.96 2.64 13.38
CA GLY A 233 3.28 3.79 14.24
C GLY A 233 2.99 3.57 15.74
N ARG A 234 2.80 2.33 16.17
CA ARG A 234 2.62 1.93 17.58
C ARG A 234 3.82 1.09 18.01
N ILE A 235 4.29 1.31 19.24
CA ILE A 235 5.43 0.57 19.80
C ILE A 235 4.91 -0.65 20.55
N TYR A 236 5.54 -1.79 20.26
CA TYR A 236 5.29 -3.07 20.90
C TYR A 236 6.58 -3.63 21.48
N CYS A 237 6.45 -4.30 22.61
CA CYS A 237 7.44 -5.25 23.08
C CYS A 237 6.88 -6.65 22.91
N LEU A 238 7.61 -7.50 22.20
CA LEU A 238 7.32 -8.92 22.08
C LEU A 238 8.17 -9.70 23.07
N GLN A 239 7.58 -10.73 23.66
CA GLN A 239 8.23 -11.61 24.62
C GLN A 239 8.05 -13.06 24.17
N VAL A 240 9.15 -13.78 24.05
CA VAL A 240 9.17 -15.21 23.77
C VAL A 240 8.98 -15.99 25.07
N ASP A 241 7.83 -16.65 25.23
CA ASP A 241 7.63 -17.66 26.25
C ASP A 241 7.77 -19.05 25.62
N ARG A 242 8.97 -19.63 25.75
CA ARG A 242 9.34 -20.95 25.22
C ARG A 242 8.70 -22.11 26.01
N ILE A 243 8.14 -21.86 27.20
CA ILE A 243 7.44 -22.86 28.01
C ILE A 243 5.96 -22.90 27.59
N ALA A 244 5.34 -21.74 27.40
CA ALA A 244 3.98 -21.63 26.88
C ALA A 244 3.88 -21.91 25.37
N MET A 245 5.01 -21.88 24.65
CA MET A 245 5.08 -21.82 23.18
C MET A 245 4.26 -20.65 22.61
N LEU A 246 4.40 -19.48 23.25
CA LEU A 246 3.71 -18.25 22.89
C LEU A 246 4.66 -17.06 22.71
N LEU A 247 4.34 -16.20 21.75
CA LEU A 247 4.91 -14.87 21.57
C LEU A 247 3.91 -13.84 22.11
N HIS A 248 4.11 -13.37 23.33
CA HIS A 248 3.25 -12.36 23.95
C HIS A 248 3.53 -10.97 23.37
N SER A 249 2.48 -10.18 23.11
CA SER A 249 2.60 -8.79 22.65
C SER A 249 2.12 -7.81 23.72
N TYR A 250 3.00 -6.89 24.10
CA TYR A 250 2.70 -5.77 24.99
C TYR A 250 2.76 -4.49 24.18
N ARG A 251 1.65 -3.77 24.09
CA ARG A 251 1.60 -2.44 23.47
C ARG A 251 1.90 -1.38 24.51
N PHE A 252 2.77 -0.45 24.13
CA PHE A 252 3.14 0.67 24.99
C PHE A 252 2.35 1.93 24.64
N TYR A 253 1.85 2.58 25.69
CA TYR A 253 1.27 3.91 25.67
C TYR A 253 2.13 4.81 26.56
N ARG A 254 1.84 6.12 26.59
CA ARG A 254 2.58 7.09 27.40
C ARG A 254 2.46 6.82 28.91
N ASP A 255 1.34 6.27 29.31
CA ASP A 255 0.82 6.16 30.68
C ASP A 255 0.44 4.72 31.08
N ALA A 256 0.46 3.78 30.13
CA ALA A 256 0.08 2.38 30.35
C ALA A 256 0.92 1.42 29.48
N VAL A 257 1.09 0.19 29.99
CA VAL A 257 1.59 -0.97 29.24
C VAL A 257 0.49 -2.01 29.26
N VAL A 258 0.03 -2.45 28.09
CA VAL A 258 -1.13 -3.33 27.94
C VAL A 258 -0.76 -4.55 27.10
N GLN A 259 -0.90 -5.75 27.67
CA GLN A 259 -0.79 -7.00 26.92
C GLN A 259 -1.98 -7.08 25.95
N GLN A 260 -1.72 -7.07 24.64
CA GLN A 260 -2.78 -7.12 23.62
C GLN A 260 -3.12 -8.55 23.19
N GLY A 261 -2.19 -9.49 23.32
CA GLY A 261 -2.44 -10.89 23.03
C GLY A 261 -1.19 -11.75 23.01
N SER A 262 -1.35 -12.92 22.40
CA SER A 262 -0.31 -13.94 22.24
C SER A 262 -0.47 -14.59 20.87
N LEU A 263 0.64 -14.82 20.17
CA LEU A 263 0.69 -15.58 18.92
C LEU A 263 1.38 -16.92 19.18
N PRO A 264 0.98 -18.03 18.54
CA PRO A 264 1.65 -19.31 18.71
C PRO A 264 3.04 -19.31 18.06
N ILE A 265 4.00 -19.94 18.72
CA ILE A 265 5.30 -20.32 18.15
C ILE A 265 5.45 -21.84 18.13
N TYR A 266 6.31 -22.35 17.26
CA TYR A 266 6.40 -23.78 16.92
C TYR A 266 7.85 -24.30 16.91
N SER A 267 8.80 -23.47 17.32
CA SER A 267 10.24 -23.70 17.30
C SER A 267 10.86 -23.09 18.57
N SER A 268 11.96 -23.66 19.03
CA SER A 268 12.69 -23.18 20.21
C SER A 268 13.54 -21.95 19.88
N LYS A 269 14.18 -21.94 18.70
CA LYS A 269 14.94 -20.81 18.15
C LYS A 269 14.00 -20.01 17.24
N ILE A 270 13.51 -18.88 17.72
CA ILE A 270 12.75 -17.94 16.89
C ILE A 270 13.55 -16.68 16.59
N ALA A 271 13.17 -15.97 15.54
CA ALA A 271 13.63 -14.61 15.28
C ALA A 271 12.48 -13.74 14.75
N ILE A 272 12.63 -12.43 14.92
CA ILE A 272 11.58 -11.45 14.62
C ILE A 272 12.10 -10.38 13.67
N ASN A 273 11.33 -10.13 12.61
CA ASN A 273 11.51 -8.99 11.73
C ASN A 273 10.17 -8.28 11.49
N VAL A 274 10.23 -7.03 11.03
CA VAL A 274 9.06 -6.25 10.61
C VAL A 274 9.33 -5.68 9.23
N VAL A 275 8.50 -6.02 8.25
CA VAL A 275 8.61 -5.51 6.87
C VAL A 275 7.29 -4.86 6.50
N ASP A 276 7.31 -3.58 6.14
CA ASP A 276 6.12 -2.80 5.79
C ASP A 276 4.96 -2.86 6.82
N ASN A 277 5.25 -2.95 8.13
CA ASN A 277 4.27 -3.18 9.20
C ASN A 277 3.66 -4.60 9.25
N VAL A 278 4.23 -5.58 8.55
CA VAL A 278 3.95 -7.01 8.78
C VAL A 278 4.93 -7.55 9.80
N LEU A 279 4.44 -8.30 10.79
CA LEU A 279 5.28 -9.05 11.72
C LEU A 279 5.68 -10.38 11.07
N LEU A 280 6.99 -10.59 10.90
CA LEU A 280 7.59 -11.83 10.44
C LEU A 280 8.11 -12.59 11.66
N VAL A 281 7.52 -13.76 11.93
CA VAL A 281 7.99 -14.67 12.96
C VAL A 281 8.71 -15.84 12.29
N HIS A 282 10.03 -15.81 12.33
CA HIS A 282 10.89 -16.85 11.79
C HIS A 282 10.97 -18.00 12.79
N GLN A 283 10.49 -19.18 12.41
CA GLN A 283 10.67 -20.42 13.15
C GLN A 283 11.97 -21.07 12.64
N VAL A 284 13.10 -20.78 13.28
CA VAL A 284 14.43 -21.04 12.70
C VAL A 284 14.69 -22.54 12.58
N ASP A 285 14.32 -23.34 13.59
CA ASP A 285 14.49 -24.80 13.57
C ASP A 285 13.67 -25.44 12.44
N ALA A 286 12.45 -24.91 12.20
CA ALA A 286 11.54 -25.38 11.16
C ALA A 286 11.78 -24.74 9.78
N LYS A 287 12.70 -23.77 9.68
CA LYS A 287 13.05 -23.00 8.48
C LYS A 287 11.87 -22.34 7.75
N VAL A 288 10.81 -21.96 8.47
CA VAL A 288 9.61 -21.28 7.93
C VAL A 288 9.41 -19.89 8.52
N VAL A 289 8.77 -19.00 7.75
CA VAL A 289 8.30 -17.68 8.22
C VAL A 289 6.78 -17.70 8.35
N ILE A 290 6.28 -17.23 9.49
CA ILE A 290 4.86 -16.97 9.72
C ILE A 290 4.61 -15.47 9.64
N LEU A 291 3.60 -15.06 8.88
CA LEU A 291 3.25 -13.66 8.66
C LEU A 291 2.01 -13.26 9.45
N TYR A 292 2.10 -12.20 10.25
CA TYR A 292 0.99 -11.65 11.01
C TYR A 292 0.80 -10.15 10.74
N ASP A 293 -0.46 -9.73 10.54
CA ASP A 293 -0.87 -8.32 10.51
C ASP A 293 -1.53 -8.01 11.87
N ILE A 294 -0.83 -7.27 12.73
CA ILE A 294 -1.29 -6.96 14.11
C ILE A 294 -2.56 -6.06 14.10
N PHE A 295 -2.93 -5.49 12.95
CA PHE A 295 -4.16 -4.69 12.79
C PHE A 295 -5.34 -5.54 12.29
N LEU A 296 -5.16 -6.82 11.97
CA LEU A 296 -6.27 -7.75 11.88
C LEU A 296 -6.54 -8.28 13.30
N ASP A 297 -7.80 -8.21 13.77
CA ASP A 297 -8.19 -8.79 15.07
C ASP A 297 -8.13 -10.33 15.09
N SER A 298 -7.79 -10.94 13.95
CA SER A 298 -7.51 -12.37 13.82
C SER A 298 -6.12 -12.72 14.33
N ARG A 299 -6.02 -13.77 15.16
CA ARG A 299 -4.75 -14.39 15.55
C ARG A 299 -4.21 -15.39 14.50
N ALA A 300 -4.91 -15.56 13.38
CA ALA A 300 -4.47 -16.40 12.28
C ALA A 300 -3.35 -15.71 11.47
N PRO A 301 -2.43 -16.48 10.86
CA PRO A 301 -1.48 -15.91 9.92
C PRO A 301 -2.17 -15.41 8.65
N ILE A 302 -1.57 -14.43 7.97
CA ILE A 302 -2.09 -13.82 6.73
C ILE A 302 -2.18 -14.85 5.59
N SER A 303 -1.22 -15.78 5.57
CA SER A 303 -1.03 -16.80 4.55
C SER A 303 -0.37 -18.04 5.16
N ALA A 304 -0.30 -19.14 4.40
CA ALA A 304 0.38 -20.35 4.87
C ALA A 304 1.86 -20.06 5.25
N PRO A 305 2.38 -20.62 6.36
CA PRO A 305 3.81 -20.56 6.67
C PRO A 305 4.63 -21.21 5.56
N LEU A 306 5.60 -20.48 4.99
CA LEU A 306 6.47 -20.97 3.92
C LEU A 306 7.95 -20.66 4.22
N PRO A 307 8.90 -21.42 3.65
CA PRO A 307 10.33 -21.16 3.83
C PRO A 307 10.76 -19.81 3.25
N LEU A 308 11.75 -19.18 3.87
CA LEU A 308 12.39 -17.97 3.33
C LEU A 308 13.11 -18.31 2.00
N LEU A 309 12.77 -17.60 0.93
CA LEU A 309 13.28 -17.88 -0.41
C LEU A 309 14.49 -16.99 -0.77
N LEU A 310 15.53 -17.57 -1.37
CA LEU A 310 16.62 -16.81 -1.98
C LEU A 310 16.37 -16.62 -3.48
N ARG A 311 16.32 -15.36 -3.94
CA ARG A 311 16.06 -14.99 -5.34
C ARG A 311 17.31 -14.41 -6.02
N GLY A 312 17.41 -14.62 -7.33
CA GLY A 312 18.43 -13.96 -8.17
C GLY A 312 19.82 -14.59 -8.15
N LEU A 313 19.98 -15.78 -7.54
CA LEU A 313 21.19 -16.60 -7.69
C LEU A 313 21.53 -16.75 -9.19
N PRO A 314 22.78 -16.49 -9.61
CA PRO A 314 23.24 -16.81 -10.94
C PRO A 314 23.03 -18.31 -11.17
N ARG A 315 22.28 -18.69 -12.21
CA ARG A 315 22.19 -20.09 -12.61
C ARG A 315 23.56 -20.50 -13.16
N SER A 316 24.36 -21.17 -12.33
CA SER A 316 25.47 -21.99 -12.80
C SER A 316 24.94 -22.89 -13.93
N SER A 317 25.54 -22.77 -15.11
CA SER A 317 25.09 -23.43 -16.33
C SER A 317 25.43 -24.92 -16.29
N SER A 318 24.63 -25.68 -15.54
CA SER A 318 24.71 -27.14 -15.48
C SER A 318 23.71 -27.79 -16.43
N ILE A 319 24.27 -28.32 -17.53
CA ILE A 319 23.91 -29.51 -18.34
C ILE A 319 24.08 -29.17 -19.82
N GLY A 320 25.03 -29.83 -20.51
CA GLY A 320 25.03 -29.75 -21.98
C GLY A 320 26.24 -30.18 -22.81
N SER A 321 27.36 -30.67 -22.28
CA SER A 321 28.34 -31.37 -23.13
C SER A 321 29.26 -32.32 -22.36
N ARG A 322 29.23 -33.61 -22.73
CA ARG A 322 30.33 -34.53 -22.51
C ARG A 322 31.25 -34.46 -23.73
N SER A 323 32.49 -34.02 -23.55
CA SER A 323 33.56 -34.24 -24.54
C SER A 323 34.89 -34.48 -23.83
N ASN A 324 35.46 -35.67 -24.04
CA ASN A 324 36.80 -36.02 -23.55
C ASN A 324 37.86 -35.07 -24.14
N GLY A 325 38.78 -34.60 -23.30
CA GLY A 325 40.03 -33.95 -23.69
C GLY A 325 41.00 -33.96 -22.52
N LYS A 326 42.23 -34.42 -22.72
CA LYS A 326 43.27 -34.52 -21.67
C LYS A 326 44.13 -33.24 -21.59
N SER A 327 44.77 -33.10 -20.43
CA SER A 327 46.04 -32.40 -20.13
C SER A 327 46.09 -30.86 -20.10
N GLY A 328 46.79 -30.34 -19.08
CA GLY A 328 47.32 -28.97 -19.02
C GLY A 328 47.09 -28.28 -17.67
N ASP A 329 48.13 -28.14 -16.85
CA ASP A 329 48.08 -27.39 -15.58
C ASP A 329 47.81 -25.88 -15.80
N SER A 330 46.96 -25.27 -14.97
CA SER A 330 47.10 -23.86 -14.55
C SER A 330 46.21 -23.51 -13.34
N SER A 331 46.85 -23.48 -12.17
CA SER A 331 46.62 -22.60 -11.00
C SER A 331 45.35 -21.72 -10.89
N GLU A 332 44.67 -21.87 -9.75
CA GLU A 332 44.01 -20.81 -8.96
C GLU A 332 42.79 -20.06 -9.54
N ALA A 333 41.79 -20.79 -10.06
CA ALA A 333 40.47 -20.20 -10.37
C ALA A 333 39.24 -21.06 -9.98
N ASP A 334 39.41 -22.22 -9.34
CA ASP A 334 38.30 -23.13 -9.00
C ASP A 334 38.27 -23.46 -7.49
N CYS A 335 37.34 -22.84 -6.76
CA CYS A 335 36.84 -23.33 -5.44
C CYS A 335 35.61 -22.57 -4.88
N LEU A 336 34.93 -21.71 -5.65
CA LEU A 336 33.79 -20.90 -5.19
C LEU A 336 32.41 -21.60 -5.38
N SER A 337 32.37 -22.92 -5.22
CA SER A 337 31.20 -23.75 -5.53
C SER A 337 30.35 -24.13 -4.31
N GLU A 338 29.04 -24.12 -4.47
CA GLU A 338 28.01 -24.80 -3.65
C GLU A 338 27.80 -24.38 -2.18
N HIS A 339 28.59 -23.46 -1.60
CA HIS A 339 28.38 -23.01 -0.20
C HIS A 339 27.84 -21.58 -0.04
N GLU A 340 27.64 -20.83 -1.13
CA GLU A 340 27.00 -19.51 -1.06
C GLU A 340 25.51 -19.62 -0.68
N ALA A 341 25.24 -19.32 0.60
CA ALA A 341 23.93 -19.05 1.21
C ALA A 341 22.98 -20.25 1.47
N THR A 342 23.36 -21.13 2.41
CA THR A 342 22.38 -21.97 3.11
C THR A 342 21.42 -21.08 3.91
N VAL A 343 20.13 -21.08 3.54
CA VAL A 343 19.11 -20.30 4.26
C VAL A 343 18.89 -20.88 5.67
N TYR A 344 18.84 -19.99 6.67
CA TYR A 344 18.91 -20.35 8.08
C TYR A 344 20.17 -21.18 8.40
N GLY A 345 21.34 -20.61 8.15
CA GLY A 345 22.59 -21.08 8.75
C GLY A 345 22.59 -20.86 10.27
N ASP A 346 23.37 -21.64 11.01
CA ASP A 346 23.33 -21.61 12.48
C ASP A 346 23.75 -20.25 13.05
N ASP A 347 24.73 -19.60 12.41
CA ASP A 347 25.25 -18.27 12.75
C ASP A 347 24.46 -17.11 12.10
N TRP A 348 23.22 -17.31 11.67
CA TRP A 348 22.36 -16.23 11.18
C TRP A 348 21.82 -15.38 12.34
N ASN A 349 22.02 -14.06 12.25
CA ASN A 349 21.49 -13.07 13.19
C ASN A 349 20.50 -12.14 12.49
N PHE A 350 19.34 -11.92 13.11
CA PHE A 350 18.23 -11.17 12.55
C PHE A 350 18.20 -9.77 13.17
N LEU A 351 18.43 -8.76 12.34
CA LEU A 351 18.53 -7.36 12.75
C LEU A 351 17.20 -6.64 12.42
N ILE A 352 16.53 -6.16 13.46
CA ILE A 352 15.28 -5.40 13.34
C ILE A 352 15.59 -4.04 12.63
N PRO A 353 14.76 -3.61 11.66
CA PRO A 353 13.48 -4.21 11.26
C PRO A 353 13.58 -5.34 10.23
N ASP A 354 14.41 -5.23 9.19
CA ASP A 354 14.25 -6.01 7.95
C ASP A 354 15.54 -6.64 7.39
N LEU A 355 16.53 -6.92 8.23
CA LEU A 355 17.84 -7.42 7.82
C LEU A 355 18.20 -8.77 8.46
N VAL A 356 19.02 -9.54 7.75
CA VAL A 356 19.66 -10.77 8.25
C VAL A 356 21.14 -10.72 7.93
N TYR A 357 21.99 -10.98 8.92
CA TYR A 357 23.42 -11.12 8.76
C TYR A 357 23.86 -12.57 8.96
N ASP A 358 24.59 -13.09 7.98
CA ASP A 358 25.25 -14.39 8.02
C ASP A 358 26.69 -14.21 8.54
N PHE A 359 26.94 -14.60 9.79
CA PHE A 359 28.27 -14.45 10.40
C PHE A 359 29.32 -15.40 9.81
N SER A 360 28.94 -16.57 9.30
CA SER A 360 29.88 -17.53 8.70
C SER A 360 30.40 -17.00 7.37
N ASN A 361 29.49 -16.52 6.51
CA ASN A 361 29.78 -16.09 5.13
C ASN A 361 30.06 -14.57 5.01
N LYS A 362 29.88 -13.79 6.08
CA LYS A 362 29.99 -12.31 6.10
C LYS A 362 29.05 -11.59 5.13
N LEU A 363 27.84 -12.11 4.97
CA LEU A 363 26.83 -11.61 4.02
C LEU A 363 25.68 -10.91 4.76
N LEU A 364 25.37 -9.68 4.38
CA LEU A 364 24.17 -8.98 4.83
C LEU A 364 23.07 -9.08 3.74
N TRP A 365 21.90 -9.55 4.16
CA TRP A 365 20.71 -9.69 3.35
C TRP A 365 19.60 -8.76 3.84
N LYS A 366 18.81 -8.26 2.90
CA LYS A 366 17.55 -7.57 3.18
C LYS A 366 16.36 -8.49 2.91
N ILE A 367 15.41 -8.50 3.84
CA ILE A 367 14.16 -9.25 3.73
C ILE A 367 13.13 -8.42 2.97
N HIS A 368 12.42 -9.06 2.05
CA HIS A 368 11.33 -8.51 1.27
C HIS A 368 10.09 -9.39 1.39
N LEU A 369 8.91 -8.77 1.29
CA LEU A 369 7.63 -9.47 1.13
C LEU A 369 7.34 -9.65 -0.35
N ASP A 370 6.75 -10.77 -0.74
CA ASP A 370 6.17 -10.91 -2.08
C ASP A 370 4.64 -10.78 -2.04
N LEU A 371 4.16 -9.59 -2.40
CA LEU A 371 2.73 -9.30 -2.46
C LEU A 371 2.00 -10.12 -3.52
N GLU A 372 2.64 -10.54 -4.62
CA GLU A 372 2.00 -11.41 -5.63
C GLU A 372 1.81 -12.82 -5.08
N ALA A 373 2.84 -13.39 -4.45
CA ALA A 373 2.75 -14.72 -3.86
C ALA A 373 1.75 -14.78 -2.69
N ILE A 374 1.66 -13.72 -1.87
CA ILE A 374 0.66 -13.61 -0.79
C ILE A 374 -0.76 -13.46 -1.37
N ALA A 375 -0.93 -12.65 -2.43
CA ALA A 375 -2.23 -12.48 -3.07
C ALA A 375 -2.74 -13.76 -3.76
N ALA A 376 -1.84 -14.58 -4.29
CA ALA A 376 -2.16 -15.82 -4.98
C ALA A 376 -2.39 -17.04 -4.05
N SER A 377 -1.94 -17.00 -2.79
CA SER A 377 -1.93 -18.18 -1.90
C SER A 377 -3.10 -18.25 -0.91
N SER A 378 -3.80 -17.14 -0.68
CA SER A 378 -4.90 -17.07 0.29
C SER A 378 -6.26 -17.28 -0.36
N SER A 379 -7.14 -18.00 0.33
CA SER A 379 -8.52 -18.24 -0.07
C SER A 379 -9.50 -17.14 0.37
N ASP A 380 -9.14 -16.30 1.35
CA ASP A 380 -9.96 -15.16 1.77
C ASP A 380 -9.49 -13.86 1.11
N VAL A 381 -10.09 -13.58 -0.04
CA VAL A 381 -9.85 -12.35 -0.79
C VAL A 381 -10.10 -11.08 0.05
N SER A 382 -11.05 -11.10 0.99
CA SER A 382 -11.40 -9.89 1.76
C SER A 382 -10.24 -9.49 2.68
N SER A 383 -9.71 -10.44 3.46
CA SER A 383 -8.55 -10.22 4.32
C SER A 383 -7.28 -9.86 3.55
N VAL A 384 -7.08 -10.43 2.35
CA VAL A 384 -5.95 -10.09 1.48
C VAL A 384 -6.05 -8.65 0.97
N LEU A 385 -7.23 -8.20 0.55
CA LEU A 385 -7.43 -6.81 0.12
C LEU A 385 -7.18 -5.85 1.29
N ASP A 386 -7.72 -6.14 2.48
CA ASP A 386 -7.46 -5.37 3.69
C ASP A 386 -5.96 -5.26 3.99
N PHE A 387 -5.23 -6.37 3.85
CA PHE A 387 -3.78 -6.43 3.99
C PHE A 387 -3.06 -5.59 2.93
N LEU A 388 -3.39 -5.75 1.63
CA LEU A 388 -2.76 -5.04 0.52
C LEU A 388 -3.00 -3.53 0.59
N GLN A 389 -4.21 -3.12 0.97
CA GLN A 389 -4.62 -1.73 1.19
C GLN A 389 -3.86 -1.02 2.34
N ARG A 390 -3.06 -1.75 3.13
CA ARG A 390 -2.22 -1.20 4.20
C ARG A 390 -0.73 -1.12 3.85
N ARG A 391 -0.30 -1.65 2.69
CA ARG A 391 1.10 -1.65 2.24
C ARG A 391 1.58 -0.25 1.83
N LYS A 392 2.83 0.09 2.16
CA LYS A 392 3.44 1.39 1.85
C LYS A 392 4.74 1.28 1.06
N LEU A 393 5.49 0.18 1.20
CA LEU A 393 6.76 0.01 0.47
C LEU A 393 6.52 -0.20 -1.04
N GLU A 394 5.54 -1.03 -1.40
CA GLU A 394 5.18 -1.35 -2.79
C GLU A 394 3.73 -0.94 -3.10
N ALA A 395 3.32 0.25 -2.67
CA ALA A 395 1.92 0.72 -2.75
C ALA A 395 1.29 0.65 -4.16
N TYR A 396 2.08 0.89 -5.21
CA TYR A 396 1.64 0.78 -6.61
C TYR A 396 1.29 -0.68 -6.99
N LYS A 397 2.18 -1.63 -6.69
CA LYS A 397 1.96 -3.07 -6.93
C LYS A 397 0.80 -3.58 -6.08
N ALA A 398 0.69 -3.15 -4.82
CA ALA A 398 -0.45 -3.48 -3.95
C ALA A 398 -1.79 -2.97 -4.52
N LYS A 399 -1.83 -1.75 -5.09
CA LYS A 399 -3.02 -1.21 -5.76
C LYS A 399 -3.41 -2.04 -6.99
N HIS A 400 -2.46 -2.34 -7.87
CA HIS A 400 -2.71 -3.16 -9.07
C HIS A 400 -3.20 -4.56 -8.73
N LEU A 401 -2.62 -5.21 -7.72
CA LEU A 401 -3.12 -6.48 -7.20
C LEU A 401 -4.56 -6.37 -6.69
N CYS A 402 -4.90 -5.30 -5.95
CA CYS A 402 -6.27 -5.09 -5.47
C CYS A 402 -7.28 -4.92 -6.63
N LEU A 403 -6.94 -4.13 -7.65
CA LEU A 403 -7.77 -3.95 -8.85
C LEU A 403 -7.95 -5.26 -9.62
N ALA A 404 -6.86 -6.01 -9.83
CA ALA A 404 -6.89 -7.30 -10.50
C ALA A 404 -7.74 -8.33 -9.73
N MET A 405 -7.57 -8.44 -8.42
CA MET A 405 -8.36 -9.35 -7.58
C MET A 405 -9.86 -8.99 -7.59
N ALA A 406 -10.21 -7.70 -7.48
CA ALA A 406 -11.60 -7.25 -7.57
C ALA A 406 -12.22 -7.60 -8.93
N ARG A 407 -11.51 -7.35 -10.03
CA ARG A 407 -11.92 -7.74 -11.38
C ARG A 407 -12.09 -9.25 -11.54
N THR A 408 -11.11 -10.05 -11.11
CA THR A 408 -11.18 -11.53 -11.19
C THR A 408 -12.38 -12.08 -10.42
N VAL A 409 -12.62 -11.61 -9.19
CA VAL A 409 -13.78 -12.03 -8.37
C VAL A 409 -15.12 -11.74 -9.07
N ILE A 410 -15.21 -10.65 -9.82
CA ILE A 410 -16.41 -10.32 -10.60
C ILE A 410 -16.51 -11.20 -11.85
N LEU A 411 -15.44 -11.33 -12.65
CA LEU A 411 -15.43 -12.14 -13.87
C LEU A 411 -15.69 -13.63 -13.60
N GLU A 412 -15.19 -14.17 -12.49
CA GLU A 412 -15.46 -15.54 -12.02
C GLU A 412 -16.91 -15.75 -11.51
N ARG A 413 -17.76 -14.71 -11.54
CA ARG A 413 -19.16 -14.74 -11.07
C ARG A 413 -19.31 -15.29 -9.65
N ARG A 414 -18.42 -14.89 -8.74
CA ARG A 414 -18.46 -15.26 -7.31
C ARG A 414 -19.77 -14.79 -6.64
N PRO A 415 -20.20 -15.38 -5.52
CA PRO A 415 -21.45 -14.98 -4.86
C PRO A 415 -21.46 -13.48 -4.51
N LEU A 416 -22.58 -12.78 -4.77
CA LEU A 416 -22.70 -11.33 -4.58
C LEU A 416 -22.28 -10.88 -3.17
N SER A 417 -22.56 -11.67 -2.13
CA SER A 417 -22.15 -11.40 -0.75
C SER A 417 -20.64 -11.39 -0.53
N MET A 418 -19.85 -12.10 -1.36
CA MET A 418 -18.39 -12.03 -1.37
C MET A 418 -17.92 -10.78 -2.10
N VAL A 419 -18.51 -10.45 -3.26
CA VAL A 419 -18.17 -9.24 -4.02
C VAL A 419 -18.49 -7.96 -3.24
N ALA A 420 -19.63 -7.94 -2.54
CA ALA A 420 -20.04 -6.84 -1.68
C ALA A 420 -19.00 -6.57 -0.57
N ARG A 421 -18.48 -7.63 0.09
CA ARG A 421 -17.39 -7.50 1.08
C ARG A 421 -16.10 -6.96 0.47
N VAL A 422 -15.71 -7.47 -0.70
CA VAL A 422 -14.55 -6.98 -1.46
C VAL A 422 -14.68 -5.48 -1.75
N ILE A 423 -15.86 -5.04 -2.19
CA ILE A 423 -16.18 -3.63 -2.42
C ILE A 423 -16.16 -2.82 -1.12
N ASP A 424 -16.82 -3.30 -0.06
CA ASP A 424 -16.87 -2.62 1.23
C ASP A 424 -15.46 -2.40 1.82
N VAL A 425 -14.55 -3.37 1.71
CA VAL A 425 -13.14 -3.23 2.12
C VAL A 425 -12.43 -2.11 1.33
N LEU A 426 -12.55 -2.10 0.00
CA LEU A 426 -11.87 -1.12 -0.85
C LEU A 426 -12.42 0.30 -0.68
N VAL A 427 -13.74 0.45 -0.56
CA VAL A 427 -14.41 1.73 -0.29
C VAL A 427 -14.07 2.25 1.11
N SER A 428 -14.08 1.39 2.14
CA SER A 428 -13.72 1.76 3.52
C SER A 428 -12.25 2.17 3.63
N SER A 429 -11.35 1.47 2.95
CA SER A 429 -9.93 1.83 2.86
C SER A 429 -9.73 3.21 2.23
N TYR A 430 -10.41 3.49 1.11
CA TYR A 430 -10.36 4.79 0.45
C TYR A 430 -10.89 5.91 1.36
N ALA A 431 -12.05 5.69 2.01
CA ALA A 431 -12.61 6.62 3.00
C ALA A 431 -11.63 6.90 4.15
N HIS A 432 -10.93 5.88 4.65
CA HIS A 432 -9.89 6.03 5.67
C HIS A 432 -8.66 6.78 5.16
N SER A 433 -8.23 6.55 3.92
CA SER A 433 -7.11 7.27 3.28
C SER A 433 -7.41 8.76 3.07
N LEU A 434 -8.67 9.10 2.78
CA LEU A 434 -9.16 10.49 2.77
C LEU A 434 -9.15 11.11 4.17
N LYS A 435 -9.75 10.43 5.17
CA LYS A 435 -9.81 10.90 6.58
C LYS A 435 -8.41 11.13 7.19
N THR A 436 -7.41 10.33 6.80
CA THR A 436 -6.02 10.45 7.26
C THR A 436 -5.15 11.38 6.40
N GLY A 437 -5.67 11.93 5.31
CA GLY A 437 -4.93 12.79 4.37
C GLY A 437 -3.78 12.08 3.64
N SER A 438 -3.74 10.74 3.65
CA SER A 438 -2.68 9.96 3.01
C SER A 438 -2.79 9.97 1.48
N TYR A 439 -4.02 10.07 0.95
CA TYR A 439 -4.29 10.13 -0.48
C TYR A 439 -3.68 11.38 -1.14
N PHE A 440 -3.88 12.56 -0.54
CA PHE A 440 -3.41 13.84 -1.09
C PHE A 440 -1.90 14.08 -0.96
N LYS A 441 -1.15 13.24 -0.22
CA LYS A 441 0.31 13.38 -0.11
C LYS A 441 1.07 13.02 -1.40
N GLY A 442 0.45 12.26 -2.31
CA GLY A 442 0.97 12.03 -3.67
C GLY A 442 0.53 13.08 -4.70
N ALA A 443 -0.49 13.89 -4.40
CA ALA A 443 -1.10 14.84 -5.33
C ALA A 443 -0.72 16.30 -4.99
N ARG A 444 0.52 16.71 -5.30
CA ARG A 444 0.94 18.11 -5.13
C ARG A 444 0.59 18.99 -6.33
N THR A 445 -0.50 19.71 -6.17
CA THR A 445 -0.54 21.17 -6.41
C THR A 445 -0.16 21.65 -7.81
N GLU A 446 -1.03 21.43 -8.80
CA GLU A 446 -1.09 22.34 -9.95
C GLU A 446 -1.59 23.71 -9.48
N LYS A 447 -0.66 24.65 -9.31
CA LYS A 447 -0.98 26.07 -9.34
C LYS A 447 -1.32 26.43 -10.79
N LEU A 448 -2.54 26.90 -11.06
CA LEU A 448 -2.80 27.62 -12.31
C LEU A 448 -1.80 28.77 -12.45
N PRO A 449 -1.08 28.90 -13.58
CA PRO A 449 -0.30 30.08 -13.86
C PRO A 449 -1.23 31.27 -14.14
N ALA A 450 -1.07 32.35 -13.39
CA ALA A 450 -1.73 33.61 -13.69
C ALA A 450 -0.97 34.34 -14.81
N SER A 451 -1.64 34.67 -15.91
CA SER A 451 -1.10 35.50 -16.99
C SER A 451 -2.05 36.64 -17.42
N SER A 452 -1.73 37.83 -16.94
CA SER A 452 -1.80 39.12 -17.65
C SER A 452 -2.95 39.41 -18.64
N SER A 453 -3.97 40.11 -18.12
CA SER A 453 -4.44 41.45 -18.55
C SER A 453 -4.40 41.88 -20.03
N LEU A 454 -5.56 42.35 -20.54
CA LEU A 454 -5.68 43.54 -21.40
C LEU A 454 -6.98 44.33 -21.06
N HIS A 455 -7.00 45.62 -21.44
CA HIS A 455 -7.96 46.70 -21.11
C HIS A 455 -9.45 46.42 -21.52
N ALA A 456 -10.49 47.16 -21.08
CA ALA A 456 -10.56 48.57 -20.67
C ALA A 456 -11.78 48.99 -19.80
N THR A 457 -11.70 50.22 -19.25
CA THR A 457 -12.78 51.15 -18.81
C THR A 457 -13.77 50.76 -17.69
N SER A 458 -13.71 51.53 -16.59
CA SER A 458 -14.79 51.71 -15.59
C SER A 458 -15.80 52.79 -16.02
N PRO A 459 -16.94 52.96 -15.32
CA PRO A 459 -16.94 53.97 -14.25
C PRO A 459 -17.77 53.66 -12.97
N VAL A 460 -17.23 54.11 -11.83
CA VAL A 460 -17.90 54.81 -10.69
C VAL A 460 -19.13 54.17 -10.00
N ALA A 461 -18.98 53.79 -8.71
CA ALA A 461 -19.61 54.49 -7.57
C ALA A 461 -19.46 53.74 -6.21
N GLY A 462 -18.61 54.26 -5.30
CA GLY A 462 -18.69 54.21 -3.82
C GLY A 462 -18.87 52.86 -3.06
N ASP A 463 -18.73 52.82 -1.73
CA ASP A 463 -17.87 53.60 -0.82
C ASP A 463 -17.76 52.81 0.52
N TYR A 464 -16.74 53.09 1.35
CA TYR A 464 -16.51 52.55 2.71
C TYR A 464 -16.29 51.01 2.84
N ALA A 465 -15.08 50.53 3.12
CA ALA A 465 -14.30 50.58 4.37
C ALA A 465 -14.60 49.43 5.36
N SER A 466 -13.57 48.57 5.53
CA SER A 466 -12.99 48.12 6.81
C SER A 466 -13.87 47.41 7.86
N ALA A 467 -13.39 46.47 8.68
CA ALA A 467 -12.19 45.63 8.74
C ALA A 467 -12.25 44.85 10.07
N SER A 468 -11.98 43.54 10.05
CA SER A 468 -11.27 42.79 11.12
C SER A 468 -11.88 42.61 12.54
N ARG A 469 -11.35 41.57 13.22
CA ARG A 469 -11.46 41.20 14.64
C ARG A 469 -12.77 40.51 15.02
N VAL A 470 -12.76 39.21 15.37
CA VAL A 470 -12.11 38.55 16.53
C VAL A 470 -12.66 39.07 17.86
N ASN A 471 -13.30 38.18 18.61
CA ASN A 471 -13.19 38.15 20.07
C ASN A 471 -13.44 36.73 20.62
N ILE A 472 -12.83 36.48 21.78
CA ILE A 472 -12.80 35.19 22.50
C ILE A 472 -13.55 35.41 23.84
N THR A 473 -13.95 34.32 24.52
CA THR A 473 -14.55 34.27 25.88
C THR A 473 -16.03 34.70 25.94
N GLY A 474 -16.88 34.15 26.83
CA GLY A 474 -16.68 33.03 27.77
C GLY A 474 -17.64 33.13 28.99
N LYS A 475 -17.89 31.98 29.65
CA LYS A 475 -18.73 31.74 30.85
C LYS A 475 -20.26 31.62 30.65
N THR A 476 -21.07 31.12 31.60
CA THR A 476 -21.10 29.93 32.53
C THR A 476 -22.47 29.99 33.26
N LEU A 477 -22.97 28.88 33.86
CA LEU A 477 -24.08 28.78 34.86
C LEU A 477 -25.51 28.79 34.26
N GLU A 478 -26.52 28.04 34.73
CA GLU A 478 -26.68 26.95 35.75
C GLU A 478 -28.04 26.21 35.51
N HIS A 479 -28.20 24.96 36.01
CA HIS A 479 -29.40 24.25 36.57
C HIS A 479 -30.86 24.53 36.06
N GLU A 480 -31.83 23.60 35.96
CA GLU A 480 -31.91 22.14 36.23
C GLU A 480 -33.19 21.47 35.65
N ALA A 481 -33.14 20.13 35.48
CA ALA A 481 -34.16 19.06 35.63
C ALA A 481 -35.63 19.11 35.12
N GLY A 482 -36.11 17.94 34.64
CA GLY A 482 -37.51 17.59 34.33
C GLY A 482 -37.67 16.56 33.20
N ILE A 483 -37.17 15.31 33.33
CA ILE A 483 -37.89 14.06 33.73
C ILE A 483 -38.79 13.42 32.64
N LEU A 484 -38.58 12.10 32.43
CA LEU A 484 -39.33 11.01 31.74
C LEU A 484 -38.36 10.23 30.80
N GLU A 485 -37.73 9.11 31.19
CA GLU A 485 -38.23 7.70 31.25
C GLU A 485 -38.88 7.20 29.94
N GLY A 486 -38.61 6.02 29.35
CA GLY A 486 -37.62 4.94 29.55
C GLY A 486 -37.20 4.39 28.15
N GLU A 487 -36.51 3.27 27.92
CA GLU A 487 -36.30 2.02 28.67
C GLU A 487 -34.89 1.44 28.41
N SER A 488 -34.45 0.49 29.25
CA SER A 488 -33.18 -0.25 29.06
C SER A 488 -33.41 -1.75 29.21
N PHE A 489 -32.95 -2.57 28.26
CA PHE A 489 -32.98 -4.03 28.37
C PHE A 489 -31.58 -4.64 28.53
N ARG A 490 -31.38 -5.35 29.65
CA ARG A 490 -30.27 -6.29 29.89
C ARG A 490 -30.78 -7.72 29.77
N ARG A 491 -30.01 -8.60 29.14
CA ARG A 491 -30.11 -10.07 29.25
C ARG A 491 -28.89 -10.71 28.55
N SER A 492 -28.27 -11.81 28.95
CA SER A 492 -27.97 -12.48 30.24
C SER A 492 -27.22 -13.77 29.86
N THR A 493 -26.40 -14.31 30.75
CA THR A 493 -25.70 -15.59 30.57
C THR A 493 -26.59 -16.83 30.74
N SER A 494 -26.32 -17.89 29.97
CA SER A 494 -26.70 -19.30 30.23
C SER A 494 -25.67 -20.19 29.50
N SER A 495 -24.76 -20.87 30.20
CA SER A 495 -24.91 -22.19 30.83
C SER A 495 -25.23 -23.30 29.83
N GLY A 496 -24.32 -24.26 29.68
CA GLY A 496 -24.46 -25.40 28.78
C GLY A 496 -25.29 -26.55 29.35
N SER A 497 -25.40 -27.62 28.55
CA SER A 497 -25.86 -28.95 28.97
C SER A 497 -25.00 -29.98 28.27
N ASP A 498 -24.47 -30.93 29.04
CA ASP A 498 -23.80 -32.11 28.52
C ASP A 498 -24.81 -33.11 27.96
N SER A 499 -24.35 -33.93 27.01
CA SER A 499 -24.90 -35.27 26.75
C SER A 499 -23.85 -36.10 26.02
N GLU A 500 -23.05 -36.85 26.78
CA GLU A 500 -22.27 -37.97 26.24
C GLU A 500 -23.21 -39.12 25.89
N GLU A 501 -23.00 -39.80 24.77
CA GLU A 501 -23.18 -41.26 24.75
C GLU A 501 -22.25 -41.93 23.73
N ASN A 502 -21.65 -43.05 24.14
CA ASN A 502 -20.63 -43.80 23.39
C ASN A 502 -21.29 -44.83 22.46
N GLY A 503 -20.72 -45.06 21.27
CA GLY A 503 -21.16 -46.11 20.35
C GLY A 503 -20.04 -46.56 19.39
N ASN A 504 -19.29 -47.59 19.77
CA ASN A 504 -18.18 -48.15 18.99
C ASN A 504 -18.61 -49.40 18.19
N MET A 505 -17.74 -49.90 17.29
CA MET A 505 -17.91 -50.97 16.29
C MET A 505 -18.60 -50.53 14.97
N GLY A 506 -18.23 -51.06 13.80
CA GLY A 506 -17.19 -52.07 13.53
C GLY A 506 -16.96 -52.37 12.04
N HIS A 507 -15.72 -52.71 11.73
CA HIS A 507 -15.07 -53.09 10.48
C HIS A 507 -15.80 -54.11 9.55
N LEU A 508 -15.66 -53.96 8.21
CA LEU A 508 -15.62 -55.00 7.13
C LEU A 508 -15.64 -54.27 5.75
N ARG A 509 -14.54 -54.03 5.03
CA ARG A 509 -13.73 -54.93 4.17
C ARG A 509 -14.49 -55.82 3.17
N THR A 510 -14.23 -55.58 1.88
CA THR A 510 -13.99 -56.62 0.87
C THR A 510 -12.95 -56.13 -0.15
N ASP A 511 -12.03 -57.01 -0.54
CA ASP A 511 -10.81 -56.72 -1.30
C ASP A 511 -10.90 -57.10 -2.79
N SER A 512 -9.79 -56.86 -3.53
CA SER A 512 -9.30 -57.65 -4.68
C SER A 512 -9.76 -57.24 -6.10
N ASN A 513 -8.96 -57.37 -7.18
CA ASN A 513 -7.51 -57.63 -7.29
C ASN A 513 -6.97 -57.34 -8.73
N ILE A 514 -5.67 -57.05 -8.82
CA ILE A 514 -4.67 -57.50 -9.84
C ILE A 514 -4.93 -57.31 -11.36
N GLY A 515 -3.92 -56.80 -12.08
CA GLY A 515 -3.72 -57.12 -13.51
C GLY A 515 -2.70 -56.23 -14.24
N SER A 516 -1.53 -56.78 -14.64
CA SER A 516 -0.49 -56.04 -15.39
C SER A 516 -0.03 -56.77 -16.66
N SER A 517 0.11 -56.05 -17.78
CA SER A 517 1.07 -56.28 -18.90
C SER A 517 0.82 -55.21 -19.99
N LYS A 518 1.79 -54.47 -20.55
CA LYS A 518 3.00 -54.80 -21.36
C LYS A 518 2.76 -55.22 -22.83
N ALA A 519 2.86 -54.19 -23.71
CA ALA A 519 3.90 -54.05 -24.77
C ALA A 519 3.62 -54.39 -26.26
N LEU A 520 4.26 -53.57 -27.12
CA LEU A 520 4.82 -53.81 -28.48
C LEU A 520 4.04 -53.50 -29.80
N MET A 521 4.63 -52.55 -30.56
CA MET A 521 5.00 -52.59 -32.01
C MET A 521 4.06 -52.11 -33.15
N GLY A 522 4.70 -51.47 -34.15
CA GLY A 522 4.16 -51.09 -35.49
C GLY A 522 4.11 -49.57 -35.75
N ALA A 523 5.21 -48.87 -36.09
CA ALA A 523 5.95 -48.83 -37.37
C ALA A 523 5.33 -47.95 -38.49
N GLU A 524 5.96 -46.78 -38.73
CA GLU A 524 6.42 -46.25 -40.04
C GLU A 524 5.40 -45.91 -41.19
N THR A 525 5.65 -45.01 -42.17
CA THR A 525 6.85 -44.26 -42.63
C THR A 525 6.49 -43.01 -43.49
N HIS A 526 7.46 -42.09 -43.71
CA HIS A 526 7.62 -41.20 -44.91
C HIS A 526 6.56 -40.08 -45.18
N ARG A 527 6.75 -39.00 -45.98
CA ARG A 527 7.84 -38.24 -46.69
C ARG A 527 7.19 -36.93 -47.25
N ALA A 528 7.84 -35.86 -47.73
CA ALA A 528 9.13 -35.20 -47.49
C ALA A 528 9.26 -33.92 -48.38
N GLY A 529 10.11 -32.95 -47.99
CA GLY A 529 10.53 -31.80 -48.84
C GLY A 529 9.83 -30.46 -48.55
N ALA A 530 10.41 -29.29 -48.87
CA ALA A 530 11.77 -29.03 -49.35
C ALA A 530 12.24 -27.57 -49.08
N GLN A 531 13.55 -27.43 -48.87
CA GLN A 531 14.46 -26.35 -49.31
C GLN A 531 13.87 -25.01 -49.81
N SER A 532 14.43 -23.89 -49.34
CA SER A 532 15.49 -23.21 -50.11
C SER A 532 16.14 -22.06 -49.34
N SER A 533 17.44 -21.90 -49.57
CA SER A 533 18.33 -20.92 -48.98
C SER A 533 18.51 -19.69 -49.88
N SER A 534 19.27 -18.72 -49.33
CA SER A 534 20.18 -17.77 -50.01
C SER A 534 19.62 -16.35 -50.24
N LEU A 535 20.41 -15.26 -50.22
CA LEU A 535 21.88 -15.12 -50.38
C LEU A 535 22.52 -14.17 -49.36
N GLN A 536 23.85 -14.31 -49.19
CA GLN A 536 24.73 -13.34 -48.53
C GLN A 536 25.18 -12.24 -49.51
N THR A 537 25.65 -11.10 -49.00
CA THR A 537 26.71 -10.32 -49.67
C THR A 537 27.56 -9.59 -48.64
N GLU A 538 28.89 -9.71 -48.75
CA GLU A 538 29.86 -9.11 -47.84
C GLU A 538 30.32 -7.72 -48.33
N ASN A 539 30.69 -6.82 -47.42
CA ASN A 539 32.07 -6.29 -47.38
C ASN A 539 32.35 -5.43 -46.13
N GLY A 540 33.56 -5.58 -45.58
CA GLY A 540 33.92 -5.03 -44.25
C GLY A 540 34.41 -3.58 -44.18
N GLY A 541 34.86 -3.18 -42.98
CA GLY A 541 35.84 -2.10 -42.83
C GLY A 541 35.65 -1.06 -41.72
N THR A 542 36.07 -1.40 -40.49
CA THR A 542 36.76 -0.50 -39.51
C THR A 542 35.99 0.63 -38.76
N ARG A 543 36.02 0.53 -37.41
CA ARG A 543 36.14 1.60 -36.38
C ARG A 543 35.29 2.90 -36.49
N ASN A 544 34.33 3.06 -35.58
CA ASN A 544 34.51 3.77 -34.28
C ASN A 544 33.16 4.00 -33.56
N ASN A 545 33.22 4.03 -32.22
CA ASN A 545 32.27 4.60 -31.24
C ASN A 545 30.89 5.06 -31.72
N LEU A 546 29.82 4.37 -31.28
CA LEU A 546 28.48 4.95 -31.18
C LEU A 546 27.94 4.82 -29.76
N LEU A 547 27.34 5.90 -29.28
CA LEU A 547 26.83 6.06 -27.92
C LEU A 547 25.62 5.15 -27.71
N THR A 548 25.65 4.30 -26.67
CA THR A 548 24.47 3.53 -26.26
C THR A 548 23.45 4.47 -25.62
N ALA A 549 22.26 4.56 -26.24
CA ALA A 549 21.16 5.33 -25.72
C ALA A 549 20.71 4.80 -24.35
N SER A 550 20.78 5.66 -23.34
CA SER A 550 20.14 5.40 -22.05
C SER A 550 18.62 5.43 -22.22
N VAL A 551 17.99 4.27 -22.09
CA VAL A 551 16.55 4.19 -21.85
C VAL A 551 16.31 4.87 -20.51
N SER A 552 15.84 6.12 -20.57
CA SER A 552 15.49 6.88 -19.38
C SER A 552 14.19 6.30 -18.83
N GLU A 553 14.27 5.64 -17.68
CA GLU A 553 13.10 5.21 -16.92
C GLU A 553 12.17 6.42 -16.72
N GLN A 554 10.97 6.36 -17.27
CA GLN A 554 9.94 7.35 -16.99
C GLN A 554 9.56 7.22 -15.53
N GLN A 555 9.94 8.21 -14.73
CA GLN A 555 9.51 8.31 -13.33
C GLN A 555 8.01 8.62 -13.29
N GLU A 556 7.19 7.56 -13.28
CA GLU A 556 5.76 7.66 -12.98
C GLU A 556 5.56 8.33 -11.60
N PRO A 557 4.51 9.14 -11.43
CA PRO A 557 4.28 9.86 -10.18
C PRO A 557 4.09 8.88 -9.02
N GLN A 558 4.92 9.01 -7.97
CA GLN A 558 4.91 8.10 -6.84
C GLN A 558 3.57 8.14 -6.09
N LEU A 559 2.68 7.19 -6.41
CA LEU A 559 1.44 6.94 -5.69
C LEU A 559 1.76 6.47 -4.26
N THR A 560 1.69 7.40 -3.31
CA THR A 560 2.01 7.16 -1.89
C THR A 560 0.95 6.37 -1.11
N SER A 561 -0.09 5.86 -1.79
CA SER A 561 -1.20 5.13 -1.15
C SER A 561 -1.72 4.01 -2.06
N PRO A 562 -1.91 2.79 -1.54
CA PRO A 562 -2.55 1.69 -2.27
C PRO A 562 -4.07 1.86 -2.41
N ALA A 563 -4.65 2.90 -1.79
CA ALA A 563 -6.08 3.18 -1.81
C ALA A 563 -6.62 3.37 -3.23
N ILE A 564 -7.70 2.65 -3.55
CA ILE A 564 -8.39 2.72 -4.85
C ILE A 564 -9.52 3.73 -4.76
N SER A 565 -9.47 4.75 -5.62
CA SER A 565 -10.57 5.71 -5.78
C SER A 565 -11.75 5.13 -6.56
N PRO A 566 -12.97 5.69 -6.42
CA PRO A 566 -14.12 5.32 -7.25
C PRO A 566 -13.87 5.39 -8.76
N ASP A 567 -13.07 6.36 -9.21
CA ASP A 567 -12.77 6.56 -10.63
C ASP A 567 -11.79 5.50 -11.15
N GLU A 568 -10.82 5.08 -10.33
CA GLU A 568 -9.98 3.91 -10.62
C GLU A 568 -10.81 2.62 -10.63
N MET A 569 -11.76 2.44 -9.70
CA MET A 569 -12.68 1.31 -9.70
C MET A 569 -13.54 1.26 -10.97
N TYR A 570 -14.08 2.41 -11.41
CA TYR A 570 -14.80 2.50 -12.68
C TYR A 570 -13.91 2.12 -13.87
N SER A 571 -12.72 2.73 -13.97
CA SER A 571 -11.88 2.66 -15.16
C SER A 571 -11.12 1.34 -15.32
N PHE A 572 -10.72 0.70 -14.22
CA PHE A 572 -9.91 -0.53 -14.23
C PHE A 572 -10.69 -1.80 -13.84
N VAL A 573 -11.89 -1.66 -13.25
CA VAL A 573 -12.74 -2.80 -12.90
C VAL A 573 -14.06 -2.76 -13.67
N PHE A 574 -14.95 -1.79 -13.44
CA PHE A 574 -16.31 -1.89 -13.98
C PHE A 574 -16.41 -1.79 -15.52
N SER A 575 -15.67 -0.87 -16.16
CA SER A 575 -15.68 -0.74 -17.62
C SER A 575 -15.04 -1.95 -18.33
N PRO A 576 -13.84 -2.45 -17.95
CA PRO A 576 -13.31 -3.68 -18.53
C PRO A 576 -14.15 -4.92 -18.26
N VAL A 577 -14.82 -4.99 -17.11
CA VAL A 577 -15.76 -6.08 -16.79
C VAL A 577 -17.01 -6.01 -17.68
N GLU A 578 -17.55 -4.83 -17.97
CA GLU A 578 -18.68 -4.68 -18.90
C GLU A 578 -18.35 -5.21 -20.30
N GLU A 579 -17.15 -4.91 -20.80
CA GLU A 579 -16.67 -5.34 -22.12
C GLU A 579 -16.45 -6.86 -22.21
N GLU A 580 -15.97 -7.49 -21.13
CA GLU A 580 -15.67 -8.93 -21.09
C GLU A 580 -16.86 -9.82 -20.66
N MET A 581 -17.80 -9.28 -19.88
CA MET A 581 -18.95 -10.04 -19.39
C MET A 581 -20.05 -10.17 -20.45
N ALA A 582 -19.93 -11.17 -21.31
CA ALA A 582 -21.04 -11.59 -22.17
C ALA A 582 -22.24 -12.12 -21.35
N GLY A 583 -23.45 -11.74 -21.76
CA GLY A 583 -24.72 -12.26 -21.24
C GLY A 583 -25.54 -11.27 -20.40
N ASP A 584 -26.38 -11.81 -19.50
CA ASP A 584 -27.29 -11.03 -18.66
C ASP A 584 -26.54 -10.08 -17.70
N PRO A 585 -26.86 -8.77 -17.69
CA PRO A 585 -26.23 -7.78 -16.82
C PRO A 585 -26.68 -7.84 -15.36
N SER A 586 -27.70 -8.64 -14.98
CA SER A 586 -28.26 -8.69 -13.60
C SER A 586 -27.19 -8.67 -12.51
N TYR A 587 -26.15 -9.47 -12.71
CA TYR A 587 -25.06 -9.64 -11.75
C TYR A 587 -24.19 -8.40 -11.64
N LEU A 588 -23.78 -7.79 -12.77
CA LEU A 588 -23.00 -6.55 -12.76
C LEU A 588 -23.81 -5.36 -12.23
N VAL A 589 -25.11 -5.27 -12.57
CA VAL A 589 -26.03 -4.27 -12.01
C VAL A 589 -26.12 -4.42 -10.49
N ALA A 590 -26.29 -5.64 -9.96
CA ALA A 590 -26.33 -5.88 -8.52
C ALA A 590 -25.02 -5.49 -7.81
N ILE A 591 -23.87 -5.73 -8.44
CA ILE A 591 -22.55 -5.31 -7.92
C ILE A 591 -22.42 -3.79 -7.90
N ILE A 592 -22.89 -3.10 -8.94
CA ILE A 592 -22.91 -1.64 -8.96
C ILE A 592 -23.84 -1.11 -7.85
N ILE A 593 -25.00 -1.73 -7.60
CA ILE A 593 -25.88 -1.34 -6.46
C ILE A 593 -25.14 -1.49 -5.12
N GLU A 594 -24.43 -2.59 -4.89
CA GLU A 594 -23.62 -2.78 -3.68
C GLU A 594 -22.48 -1.73 -3.57
N PHE A 595 -21.87 -1.35 -4.68
CA PHE A 595 -20.90 -0.24 -4.73
C PHE A 595 -21.53 1.11 -4.39
N LEU A 596 -22.70 1.43 -4.94
CA LEU A 596 -23.46 2.64 -4.62
C LEU A 596 -23.85 2.67 -3.12
N ARG A 597 -24.31 1.53 -2.57
CA ARG A 597 -24.61 1.36 -1.14
C ARG A 597 -23.39 1.64 -0.28
N SER A 598 -22.27 1.01 -0.62
CA SER A 598 -21.00 1.14 0.12
C SER A 598 -20.50 2.59 0.13
N ALA A 599 -20.39 3.21 -1.04
CA ALA A 599 -19.97 4.60 -1.19
C ALA A 599 -20.91 5.56 -0.44
N SER A 600 -22.22 5.32 -0.47
CA SER A 600 -23.22 6.10 0.28
C SER A 600 -23.01 5.99 1.80
N SER A 601 -22.70 4.79 2.31
CA SER A 601 -22.45 4.60 3.74
C SER A 601 -21.21 5.35 4.25
N GLU A 602 -20.16 5.42 3.44
CA GLU A 602 -18.93 6.20 3.72
C GLU A 602 -19.00 7.67 3.26
N LYS A 603 -20.15 8.11 2.72
CA LYS A 603 -20.42 9.47 2.23
C LYS A 603 -19.46 9.93 1.13
N ILE A 604 -19.01 9.00 0.30
CA ILE A 604 -18.17 9.26 -0.87
C ILE A 604 -19.06 9.69 -2.04
N LYS A 605 -18.73 10.81 -2.67
CA LYS A 605 -19.37 11.23 -3.94
C LYS A 605 -18.78 10.45 -5.10
N LEU A 606 -19.63 10.06 -6.04
CA LEU A 606 -19.27 9.27 -7.22
C LEU A 606 -19.34 10.11 -8.49
N HIS A 607 -18.48 9.81 -9.46
CA HIS A 607 -18.51 10.46 -10.77
C HIS A 607 -19.71 9.95 -11.60
N PRO A 608 -20.40 10.82 -12.39
CA PRO A 608 -21.55 10.45 -13.22
C PRO A 608 -21.44 9.15 -14.03
N ASN A 609 -20.23 8.79 -14.49
CA ASN A 609 -19.96 7.62 -15.32
C ASN A 609 -20.50 6.30 -14.75
N ILE A 610 -20.46 6.09 -13.42
CA ILE A 610 -20.97 4.85 -12.82
C ILE A 610 -22.49 4.70 -13.00
N TYR A 611 -23.21 5.83 -12.91
CA TYR A 611 -24.65 5.89 -13.13
C TYR A 611 -24.99 5.75 -14.62
N VAL A 612 -24.21 6.40 -15.50
CA VAL A 612 -24.34 6.25 -16.96
C VAL A 612 -24.19 4.78 -17.38
N LEU A 613 -23.18 4.07 -16.86
CA LEU A 613 -22.99 2.64 -17.08
C LEU A 613 -24.20 1.81 -16.62
N MET A 614 -24.74 2.07 -15.42
CA MET A 614 -25.95 1.40 -14.94
C MET A 614 -27.17 1.65 -15.85
N VAL A 615 -27.36 2.88 -16.33
CA VAL A 615 -28.43 3.22 -17.30
C VAL A 615 -28.25 2.43 -18.60
N GLN A 616 -27.03 2.38 -19.14
CA GLN A 616 -26.72 1.65 -20.38
C GLN A 616 -26.97 0.14 -20.22
N LEU A 617 -26.49 -0.48 -19.14
CA LEU A 617 -26.68 -1.91 -18.86
C LEU A 617 -28.15 -2.31 -18.80
N LEU A 618 -28.96 -1.55 -18.06
CA LEU A 618 -30.41 -1.80 -17.91
C LEU A 618 -31.16 -1.58 -19.23
N ALA A 619 -30.86 -0.50 -19.95
CA ALA A 619 -31.56 -0.17 -21.18
C ALA A 619 -31.22 -1.08 -22.35
N ARG A 620 -29.95 -1.51 -22.51
CA ARG A 620 -29.54 -2.49 -23.53
C ARG A 620 -30.22 -3.86 -23.36
N ASN A 621 -30.75 -4.15 -22.18
CA ASN A 621 -31.45 -5.39 -21.83
C ASN A 621 -32.96 -5.16 -21.56
N GLU A 622 -33.50 -4.03 -22.04
CA GLU A 622 -34.93 -3.68 -21.98
C GLU A 622 -35.56 -3.60 -20.56
N ARG A 623 -34.74 -3.52 -19.50
CA ARG A 623 -35.15 -3.46 -18.08
C ARG A 623 -35.62 -2.07 -17.65
N PHE A 624 -36.44 -1.43 -18.48
CA PHE A 624 -36.88 -0.04 -18.32
C PHE A 624 -37.70 0.21 -17.05
N ALA A 625 -38.45 -0.78 -16.56
CA ALA A 625 -39.25 -0.66 -15.33
C ALA A 625 -38.36 -0.49 -14.08
N GLU A 626 -37.29 -1.28 -13.98
CA GLU A 626 -36.31 -1.20 -12.89
C GLU A 626 -35.48 0.09 -12.98
N LEU A 627 -35.06 0.47 -14.18
CA LEU A 627 -34.42 1.76 -14.44
C LEU A 627 -35.28 2.94 -13.95
N GLY A 628 -36.59 2.88 -14.22
CA GLY A 628 -37.56 3.85 -13.69
C GLY A 628 -37.60 3.89 -12.16
N LEU A 629 -37.63 2.72 -11.51
CA LEU A 629 -37.59 2.61 -10.05
C LEU A 629 -36.29 3.17 -9.45
N PHE A 630 -35.12 2.92 -10.05
CA PHE A 630 -33.84 3.43 -9.56
C PHE A 630 -33.74 4.96 -9.65
N ILE A 631 -34.35 5.57 -10.66
CA ILE A 631 -34.44 7.04 -10.78
C ILE A 631 -35.42 7.62 -9.76
N ILE A 632 -36.63 7.05 -9.66
CA ILE A 632 -37.69 7.52 -8.73
C ILE A 632 -37.21 7.42 -7.28
N ASN A 633 -36.54 6.32 -6.92
CA ASN A 633 -36.01 6.07 -5.57
C ASN A 633 -34.65 6.73 -5.31
N LYS A 634 -34.11 7.51 -6.26
CA LYS A 634 -32.81 8.22 -6.15
C LYS A 634 -31.61 7.30 -5.89
N VAL A 635 -31.66 6.06 -6.37
CA VAL A 635 -30.48 5.16 -6.44
C VAL A 635 -29.50 5.70 -7.47
N VAL A 636 -30.02 6.23 -8.58
CA VAL A 636 -29.26 6.98 -9.58
C VAL A 636 -29.28 8.46 -9.23
N GLU A 637 -28.11 9.07 -9.00
CA GLU A 637 -28.02 10.51 -8.77
C GLU A 637 -28.27 11.28 -10.08
N PRO A 638 -29.06 12.38 -10.04
CA PRO A 638 -29.37 13.15 -11.25
C PRO A 638 -28.16 13.98 -11.69
N SER A 639 -27.68 13.76 -12.91
CA SER A 639 -26.61 14.52 -13.54
C SER A 639 -26.94 14.82 -15.01
N ARG A 640 -26.18 15.74 -15.63
CA ARG A 640 -26.33 16.05 -17.06
C ARG A 640 -26.12 14.80 -17.92
N ASP A 641 -25.08 14.04 -17.63
CA ASP A 641 -24.67 12.89 -18.44
C ASP A 641 -25.67 11.73 -18.30
N VAL A 642 -26.20 11.49 -17.09
CA VAL A 642 -27.29 10.53 -16.86
C VAL A 642 -28.57 10.95 -17.61
N ALA A 643 -28.93 12.23 -17.56
CA ALA A 643 -30.13 12.72 -18.25
C ALA A 643 -30.01 12.58 -19.78
N LEU A 644 -28.85 12.89 -20.35
CA LEU A 644 -28.56 12.69 -21.78
C LEU A 644 -28.55 11.19 -22.14
N GLN A 645 -27.95 10.33 -21.30
CA GLN A 645 -27.96 8.89 -21.52
C GLN A 645 -29.38 8.30 -21.51
N LEU A 646 -30.26 8.79 -20.63
CA LEU A 646 -31.66 8.36 -20.58
C LEU A 646 -32.45 8.74 -21.84
N LEU A 647 -32.13 9.88 -22.46
CA LEU A 647 -32.74 10.31 -23.73
C LEU A 647 -32.26 9.47 -24.90
N GLU A 648 -30.96 9.12 -24.93
CA GLU A 648 -30.39 8.26 -25.97
C GLU A 648 -30.88 6.80 -25.85
N SER A 649 -30.78 6.22 -24.66
CA SER A 649 -31.25 4.87 -24.36
C SER A 649 -32.79 4.76 -24.43
N GLY A 650 -33.50 5.86 -24.17
CA GLY A 650 -34.96 5.94 -24.24
C GLY A 650 -35.54 6.12 -25.65
N ARG A 651 -34.75 6.08 -26.74
CA ARG A 651 -35.25 6.29 -28.11
C ARG A 651 -36.46 5.40 -28.47
N GLN A 652 -36.51 4.18 -27.95
CA GLN A 652 -37.62 3.23 -28.16
C GLN A 652 -38.60 3.14 -26.98
N ASN A 653 -38.29 3.77 -25.82
CA ASN A 653 -39.13 3.73 -24.62
C ASN A 653 -39.49 5.15 -24.15
N TYR A 654 -40.74 5.55 -24.41
CA TYR A 654 -41.27 6.86 -24.06
C TYR A 654 -41.18 7.19 -22.55
N GLN A 655 -41.35 6.21 -21.66
CA GLN A 655 -41.30 6.43 -20.22
C GLN A 655 -39.86 6.77 -19.77
N THR A 656 -38.87 6.00 -20.22
CA THR A 656 -37.45 6.27 -19.94
C THR A 656 -37.00 7.62 -20.50
N ARG A 657 -37.44 7.95 -21.72
CA ARG A 657 -37.15 9.23 -22.36
C ARG A 657 -37.75 10.41 -21.60
N LYS A 658 -38.99 10.27 -21.12
CA LYS A 658 -39.64 11.26 -20.26
C LYS A 658 -38.86 11.48 -18.95
N LEU A 659 -38.33 10.43 -18.32
CA LEU A 659 -37.49 10.58 -17.13
C LEU A 659 -36.22 11.39 -17.41
N GLY A 660 -35.60 11.23 -18.58
CA GLY A 660 -34.48 12.08 -19.02
C GLY A 660 -34.87 13.56 -19.16
N LEU A 661 -35.99 13.85 -19.82
CA LEU A 661 -36.54 15.21 -19.95
C LEU A 661 -36.88 15.84 -18.58
N ASP A 662 -37.50 15.06 -17.69
CA ASP A 662 -37.83 15.49 -16.33
C ASP A 662 -36.58 15.76 -15.50
N MET A 663 -35.51 14.97 -15.67
CA MET A 663 -34.21 15.17 -15.01
C MET A 663 -33.49 16.44 -15.50
N LEU A 664 -33.46 16.71 -16.81
CA LEU A 664 -32.91 17.97 -17.35
C LEU A 664 -33.65 19.19 -16.77
N ARG A 665 -34.98 19.10 -16.64
CA ARG A 665 -35.81 20.14 -16.03
C ARG A 665 -35.52 20.31 -14.53
N GLN A 666 -35.34 19.20 -13.79
CA GLN A 666 -34.97 19.23 -12.37
C GLN A 666 -33.59 19.88 -12.13
N LEU A 667 -32.64 19.65 -13.04
CA LEU A 667 -31.28 20.22 -12.98
C LEU A 667 -31.18 21.65 -13.54
N ASN A 668 -32.29 22.24 -14.00
CA ASN A 668 -32.33 23.53 -14.72
C ASN A 668 -31.44 23.59 -15.97
N LEU A 669 -31.20 22.45 -16.62
CA LEU A 669 -30.44 22.33 -17.87
C LEU A 669 -31.31 22.72 -19.07
N HIS A 670 -31.78 23.97 -19.05
CA HIS A 670 -32.79 24.48 -19.98
C HIS A 670 -32.36 24.44 -21.45
N HIS A 671 -31.06 24.57 -21.74
CA HIS A 671 -30.52 24.50 -23.10
C HIS A 671 -30.63 23.09 -23.68
N ASP A 672 -30.14 22.09 -22.95
CA ASP A 672 -30.19 20.68 -23.37
C ASP A 672 -31.65 20.22 -23.51
N TYR A 673 -32.51 20.58 -22.55
CA TYR A 673 -33.95 20.27 -22.58
C TYR A 673 -34.64 20.83 -23.84
N VAL A 674 -34.34 22.07 -24.21
CA VAL A 674 -34.87 22.70 -25.42
C VAL A 674 -34.36 21.99 -26.69
N ILE A 675 -33.09 21.60 -26.74
CA ILE A 675 -32.54 20.83 -27.88
C ILE A 675 -33.26 19.49 -28.02
N SER A 676 -33.48 18.76 -26.91
CA SER A 676 -34.16 17.46 -26.93
C SER A 676 -35.62 17.57 -27.42
N LEU A 677 -36.36 18.58 -26.98
CA LEU A 677 -37.73 18.84 -27.48
C LEU A 677 -37.75 19.17 -28.98
N VAL A 678 -36.77 19.92 -29.50
CA VAL A 678 -36.66 20.23 -30.94
C VAL A 678 -36.36 18.96 -31.75
N GLN A 679 -35.46 18.10 -31.27
CA GLN A 679 -35.15 16.80 -31.88
C GLN A 679 -36.35 15.83 -31.89
N GLU A 680 -37.31 16.01 -30.98
CA GLU A 680 -38.57 15.24 -30.93
C GLU A 680 -39.70 15.85 -31.79
N GLY A 681 -39.47 17.00 -32.42
CA GLY A 681 -40.48 17.72 -33.19
C GLY A 681 -41.45 18.57 -32.36
N TYR A 682 -41.25 18.70 -31.04
CA TYR A 682 -42.07 19.54 -30.16
C TYR A 682 -41.61 21.02 -30.17
N TYR A 683 -41.31 21.57 -31.34
CA TYR A 683 -40.71 22.92 -31.49
C TYR A 683 -41.59 24.03 -30.87
N LEU A 684 -42.93 23.97 -30.95
CA LEU A 684 -43.79 24.97 -30.31
C LEU A 684 -43.70 24.96 -28.78
N GLU A 685 -43.54 23.79 -28.17
CA GLU A 685 -43.32 23.67 -26.73
C GLU A 685 -41.91 24.16 -26.36
N ALA A 686 -40.90 23.80 -27.15
CA ALA A 686 -39.53 24.26 -27.00
C ALA A 686 -39.43 25.81 -27.07
N LEU A 687 -40.14 26.47 -27.99
CA LEU A 687 -40.20 27.93 -28.09
C LEU A 687 -40.91 28.56 -26.87
N ARG A 688 -42.04 27.99 -26.41
CA ARG A 688 -42.74 28.43 -25.19
C ARG A 688 -41.83 28.33 -23.96
N TYR A 689 -41.12 27.22 -23.83
CA TYR A 689 -40.16 27.00 -22.74
C TYR A 689 -38.97 27.96 -22.82
N THR A 690 -38.40 28.15 -24.02
CA THR A 690 -37.32 29.10 -24.32
C THR A 690 -37.69 30.52 -23.91
N ARG A 691 -38.91 30.98 -24.24
CA ARG A 691 -39.42 32.29 -23.81
C ARG A 691 -39.63 32.38 -22.30
N LYS A 692 -40.19 31.33 -21.67
CA LYS A 692 -40.46 31.29 -20.22
C LYS A 692 -39.18 31.34 -19.38
N HIS A 693 -38.16 30.57 -19.78
CA HIS A 693 -36.89 30.44 -19.06
C HIS A 693 -35.76 31.34 -19.62
N LYS A 694 -36.06 32.20 -20.61
CA LYS A 694 -35.13 33.14 -21.27
C LYS A 694 -33.84 32.46 -21.76
N VAL A 695 -33.97 31.33 -22.46
CA VAL A 695 -32.84 30.51 -22.93
C VAL A 695 -32.17 31.13 -24.16
N VAL A 696 -31.25 32.07 -23.97
CA VAL A 696 -30.55 32.80 -25.05
C VAL A 696 -29.63 31.89 -25.89
N THR A 697 -29.25 30.72 -25.38
CA THR A 697 -28.38 29.76 -26.08
C THR A 697 -29.09 28.91 -27.15
N ALA A 698 -30.41 29.06 -27.33
CA ALA A 698 -31.17 28.33 -28.34
C ALA A 698 -30.75 28.73 -29.77
N ARG A 699 -30.18 27.79 -30.53
CA ARG A 699 -29.73 28.04 -31.93
C ARG A 699 -30.92 28.01 -32.89
N PRO A 700 -31.23 29.09 -33.65
CA PRO A 700 -32.38 29.12 -34.55
C PRO A 700 -32.32 28.06 -35.65
N SER A 701 -31.13 27.77 -36.20
CA SER A 701 -30.93 26.80 -37.27
C SER A 701 -31.53 25.43 -36.94
N LEU A 702 -31.31 24.91 -35.73
CA LEU A 702 -31.86 23.62 -35.29
C LEU A 702 -33.40 23.59 -35.29
N PHE A 703 -34.06 24.69 -34.93
CA PHE A 703 -35.52 24.79 -34.98
C PHE A 703 -36.02 24.88 -36.43
N LEU A 704 -35.32 25.63 -37.27
CA LEU A 704 -35.68 25.82 -38.68
C LEU A 704 -35.53 24.50 -39.46
N GLU A 705 -34.42 23.80 -39.27
CA GLU A 705 -34.16 22.45 -39.80
C GLU A 705 -35.26 21.46 -39.37
N ALA A 706 -35.61 21.43 -38.08
CA ALA A 706 -36.69 20.60 -37.56
C ALA A 706 -38.06 20.95 -38.17
N THR A 707 -38.36 22.23 -38.41
CA THR A 707 -39.61 22.63 -39.08
C THR A 707 -39.62 22.39 -40.59
N LEU A 708 -38.46 22.42 -41.27
CA LEU A 708 -38.41 21.97 -42.67
C LEU A 708 -38.70 20.47 -42.77
N ALA A 709 -38.17 19.67 -41.84
CA ALA A 709 -38.43 18.24 -41.80
C ALA A 709 -39.93 17.90 -41.58
N SER A 710 -40.69 18.75 -40.88
CA SER A 710 -42.13 18.57 -40.69
C SER A 710 -43.00 18.97 -41.89
N LYS A 711 -42.42 19.64 -42.90
CA LYS A 711 -43.08 20.12 -44.13
C LYS A 711 -44.28 21.05 -43.94
N ASP A 712 -44.46 21.64 -42.76
CA ASP A 712 -45.56 22.57 -42.49
C ASP A 712 -45.09 24.05 -42.58
N PRO A 713 -45.56 24.82 -43.57
CA PRO A 713 -45.15 26.21 -43.75
C PRO A 713 -45.58 27.11 -42.58
N GLN A 714 -46.69 26.81 -41.88
CA GLN A 714 -47.16 27.63 -40.76
C GLN A 714 -46.20 27.56 -39.56
N HIS A 715 -45.63 26.38 -39.32
CA HIS A 715 -44.66 26.17 -38.25
C HIS A 715 -43.32 26.85 -38.53
N LEU A 716 -42.84 26.80 -39.78
CA LEU A 716 -41.65 27.52 -40.21
C LEU A 716 -41.79 29.05 -40.03
N ALA A 717 -42.94 29.62 -40.42
CA ALA A 717 -43.25 31.04 -40.21
C ALA A 717 -43.27 31.43 -38.72
N ALA A 718 -43.84 30.58 -37.87
CA ALA A 718 -43.89 30.81 -36.42
C ALA A 718 -42.49 30.81 -35.77
N VAL A 719 -41.60 29.91 -36.20
CA VAL A 719 -40.20 29.85 -35.74
C VAL A 719 -39.42 31.09 -36.20
N LEU A 720 -39.49 31.44 -37.49
CA LEU A 720 -38.82 32.63 -38.04
C LEU A 720 -39.22 33.89 -37.28
N ARG A 721 -40.52 34.12 -37.09
CA ARG A 721 -41.04 35.26 -36.32
C ARG A 721 -40.57 35.25 -34.86
N PHE A 722 -40.63 34.09 -34.20
CA PHE A 722 -40.19 33.99 -32.80
C PHE A 722 -38.73 34.42 -32.63
N PHE A 723 -37.82 33.94 -33.49
CA PHE A 723 -36.40 34.29 -33.36
C PHE A 723 -36.11 35.73 -33.79
N SER A 724 -36.89 36.32 -34.70
CA SER A 724 -36.80 37.77 -34.99
C SER A 724 -37.20 38.63 -33.78
N ASP A 725 -38.22 38.20 -33.02
CA ASP A 725 -38.66 38.89 -31.80
C ASP A 725 -37.76 38.61 -30.57
N PHE A 726 -37.17 37.40 -30.50
CA PHE A 726 -36.45 36.90 -29.32
C PHE A 726 -34.93 37.11 -29.37
N MET A 727 -34.33 37.20 -30.56
CA MET A 727 -32.89 37.45 -30.72
C MET A 727 -32.63 38.68 -31.60
N PRO A 728 -32.07 39.78 -31.04
CA PRO A 728 -31.77 40.97 -31.81
C PRO A 728 -30.74 40.67 -32.90
N GLY A 729 -31.03 41.08 -34.14
CA GLY A 729 -30.16 40.90 -35.30
C GLY A 729 -30.35 39.59 -36.07
N PHE A 730 -31.18 38.65 -35.62
CA PHE A 730 -31.41 37.38 -36.32
C PHE A 730 -31.88 37.56 -37.77
N SER A 731 -32.72 38.57 -38.04
CA SER A 731 -33.19 38.97 -39.37
C SER A 731 -32.11 39.29 -40.40
N HIS A 732 -30.87 39.56 -39.96
CA HIS A 732 -29.74 39.87 -40.84
C HIS A 732 -28.83 38.66 -41.14
N THR A 733 -29.05 37.53 -40.47
CA THR A 733 -28.25 36.30 -40.64
C THR A 733 -28.44 35.65 -42.02
N SER A 734 -27.46 34.84 -42.44
CA SER A 734 -27.58 33.96 -43.61
C SER A 734 -28.77 33.03 -43.48
N ASP A 735 -28.93 32.44 -42.30
CA ASP A 735 -29.91 31.38 -42.03
C ASP A 735 -31.33 31.94 -42.19
N TYR A 736 -31.63 33.10 -41.61
CA TYR A 736 -32.92 33.76 -41.80
C TYR A 736 -33.25 33.94 -43.29
N LYS A 737 -32.30 34.41 -44.11
CA LYS A 737 -32.52 34.63 -45.54
C LYS A 737 -32.77 33.31 -46.30
N SER A 738 -31.98 32.28 -46.02
CA SER A 738 -32.12 30.95 -46.66
C SER A 738 -33.45 30.29 -46.29
N TYR A 739 -33.78 30.23 -45.00
CA TYR A 739 -35.03 29.60 -44.54
C TYR A 739 -36.28 30.42 -44.89
N TYR A 740 -36.17 31.76 -45.00
CA TYR A 740 -37.27 32.61 -45.50
C TYR A 740 -37.51 32.41 -47.01
N HIS A 741 -36.46 32.19 -47.81
CA HIS A 741 -36.61 31.83 -49.23
C HIS A 741 -37.35 30.49 -49.39
N ILE A 742 -36.93 29.47 -48.64
CA ILE A 742 -37.56 28.14 -48.64
C ILE A 742 -39.03 28.24 -48.16
N PHE A 743 -39.32 29.09 -47.16
CA PHE A 743 -40.69 29.38 -46.74
C PHE A 743 -41.54 29.99 -47.87
N THR A 744 -41.00 30.95 -48.63
CA THR A 744 -41.71 31.52 -49.78
C THR A 744 -41.94 30.51 -50.90
N GLU A 745 -40.98 29.63 -51.19
CA GLU A 745 -41.15 28.55 -52.17
C GLU A 745 -42.23 27.55 -51.72
N MET A 746 -42.17 27.05 -50.47
CA MET A 746 -43.19 26.17 -49.90
C MET A 746 -44.60 26.79 -49.88
N SER A 747 -44.70 28.11 -49.73
CA SER A 747 -45.98 28.83 -49.73
C SER A 747 -46.53 29.12 -51.14
N THR A 748 -45.77 28.80 -52.21
CA THR A 748 -46.17 29.05 -53.62
C THR A 748 -46.36 27.76 -54.43
N ALA A 749 -46.06 26.59 -53.87
CA ALA A 749 -46.33 25.30 -54.51
C ALA A 749 -47.84 24.96 -54.44
N PRO A 750 -48.51 24.62 -55.56
CA PRO A 750 -49.88 24.12 -55.55
C PRO A 750 -49.95 22.69 -54.99
N ALA A 751 -51.11 22.34 -54.44
CA ALA A 751 -51.40 21.08 -53.73
C ALA A 751 -51.38 19.82 -54.62
#